data_AF-A0A1V8TAR3-F1
#
_entry.id   AF-A0A1V8TAR3-F1
#
_cell.length_a   1.000
_cell.length_b   1.000
_cell.length_c   1.000
_cell.angle_alpha   90.00
_cell.angle_beta   90.00
_cell.angle_gamma   90.00
#
_symmetry.space_group_name_H-M   'P 1'
#
loop_
_entity.id
_entity.type
_entity.pdbx_description
1 polymer ?
#
loop_
_entity_poly.entity_id
_entity_poly.type
_entity_poly.pdbx_seq_one_letter_code
_entity_poly.pdbx_strand_id
1 'polypeptide(L)'
;MVIVDKTEVLSQEERRLQEDRDRKKYWKKWGPYVAERQWSTVREDYSADGNAWSHFTYDMARSRTFRWGEDGIAGVSDSHGRLNIAFSFWNEKDDHIKERLFGLSNPQGVHGESIKEAHFHLDNTPTHSYMKYLYKLPQAAFPYEDLIKENAKRSKKEREYNLIDTGIFDKSKYWDCFIETAKEDDDPEELLFRVTCYNRGSEPAKLHVIPQVWFRNTWAWGYDATKPSITRTGESSAQIKHKELGERFFQCSPSPNSCGKDDDIEPEFLFTENDTNYEDLWGTKNKEKYVKDAFHQRIVHGNKKAVNPQQTGTKSCAWYPFNQGDGVAPGECAVVRFRITKKQTDAYLDEERFDDIMDQRAAEADEFYWKINPMPMADDLRMIQRQALSGMMWCKQYYHFIWDQWANGDPAMPPPPASRKQIRNVQWKHMYLDDVLSMPDSWEYPFFAAWDSAFHCIPLAMIDPEFAKKQLDLFTREWYMHPNGQLPAYEWNFGDVNPPVHAWATFRTFKIERKMYGREDLDFLERVFQKLLLNFTWWCNRKDFDGKNVFEGGFLGLDNIGLFNRSDPLPTGGTLEQADATGWMAFYALSMLNIALELAKHRRIYEDIASKFFEHFILISDAMSYRHGDKTKSLWNEEDGFYYDAISWGPEWTHQMKVRSLVGLIPMYATLTLEPQVIARFPQFKKRMDWFINNRHEVAGRNIASMKRRGKDDRLLLSLCSEDRLRSILKYMLDPNEFLGDNGIRSLSKFHKDHPVSMDVNGQNYSVSYIPGDSDSGLFGGNSNWRGPIWIAVNFLLVESLLRFYMFYGNTFKVECPTGSGDYMHLGHVAEEIQHRLQHLMAKGDGGRRAIHDGNDMLDFDPNWKDYLWFYEFFDGDSGRGLGASHQTGWTGLMAKMIHDTGMNCRLPQTPRTPASAAAHYFDDVFSRQRRASLGARRPTGLARSMTNNRSIGSRSDWGPSTNTSRRPSTAAGTDPEIADGDADDDANDAKNDATAKTNGNAAVTGQGISRQWSIYKEEPATNGKNNGVEHHGEEISEQDEAINRYVQDQLARLKKQESNELSEEISAQNDGVDEKEV
;
A
#
# COMPACT_ATOMS: atom_id res chain seq x y z
N MET A 1 23.83 -3.90 -4.86
CA MET A 1 24.96 -4.82 -4.61
C MET A 1 26.08 -4.10 -3.85
N VAL A 2 26.75 -4.75 -2.90
CA VAL A 2 27.96 -4.21 -2.22
C VAL A 2 29.15 -5.07 -2.60
N ILE A 3 30.18 -4.46 -3.18
CA ILE A 3 31.40 -5.16 -3.65
C ILE A 3 32.59 -4.69 -2.81
N VAL A 4 33.24 -5.62 -2.12
CA VAL A 4 34.46 -5.39 -1.34
C VAL A 4 35.54 -6.31 -1.90
N ASP A 5 36.70 -5.77 -2.27
CA ASP A 5 37.82 -6.50 -2.87
C ASP A 5 37.42 -7.46 -4.01
N LYS A 6 36.53 -6.99 -4.88
CA LYS A 6 35.91 -7.73 -6.02
C LYS A 6 35.04 -8.94 -5.60
N THR A 7 34.75 -9.10 -4.32
CA THR A 7 33.83 -10.10 -3.78
C THR A 7 32.47 -9.45 -3.51
N GLU A 8 31.39 -10.12 -3.89
CA GLU A 8 30.03 -9.70 -3.56
C GLU A 8 29.71 -10.01 -2.10
N VAL A 9 29.37 -8.98 -1.32
CA VAL A 9 28.95 -9.13 0.08
C VAL A 9 27.43 -9.28 0.10
N LEU A 10 26.97 -10.51 0.31
CA LEU A 10 25.56 -10.86 0.51
C LEU A 10 25.21 -10.93 2.00
N SER A 11 24.11 -10.29 2.38
CA SER A 11 23.39 -10.49 3.64
C SER A 11 22.89 -11.92 3.76
N GLN A 12 22.47 -12.34 4.96
CA GLN A 12 21.97 -13.71 5.12
C GLN A 12 20.68 -13.96 4.30
N GLU A 13 19.80 -12.97 4.19
CA GLU A 13 18.56 -13.10 3.42
C GLU A 13 18.79 -13.20 1.90
N GLU A 14 19.76 -12.46 1.35
CA GLU A 14 20.17 -12.63 -0.06
C GLU A 14 20.75 -14.03 -0.33
N ARG A 15 21.46 -14.63 0.64
CA ARG A 15 21.96 -16.02 0.52
C ARG A 15 20.80 -17.01 0.51
N ARG A 16 19.78 -16.84 1.35
CA ARG A 16 18.56 -17.68 1.34
C ARG A 16 17.80 -17.56 0.02
N LEU A 17 17.66 -16.35 -0.52
CA LEU A 17 17.10 -16.13 -1.87
C LEU A 17 17.91 -16.84 -2.96
N GLN A 18 19.24 -16.83 -2.86
CA GLN A 18 20.11 -17.60 -3.75
C GLN A 18 19.90 -19.12 -3.58
N GLU A 19 19.79 -19.65 -2.35
CA GLU A 19 19.55 -21.08 -2.12
C GLU A 19 18.19 -21.56 -2.64
N ASP A 20 17.16 -20.71 -2.54
CA ASP A 20 15.79 -20.96 -3.03
C ASP A 20 15.75 -20.99 -4.56
N ARG A 21 16.33 -19.96 -5.22
CA ARG A 21 16.50 -19.90 -6.68
C ARG A 21 17.32 -21.07 -7.22
N ASP A 22 18.45 -21.38 -6.57
CA ASP A 22 19.35 -22.47 -6.95
C ASP A 22 18.78 -23.86 -6.54
N ARG A 23 17.60 -23.91 -5.89
CA ARG A 23 16.90 -25.12 -5.40
C ARG A 23 17.72 -25.99 -4.44
N LYS A 24 18.64 -25.37 -3.70
CA LYS A 24 19.43 -26.01 -2.64
C LYS A 24 18.58 -26.21 -1.38
N LYS A 25 17.75 -25.22 -1.05
CA LYS A 25 16.80 -25.24 0.08
C LYS A 25 15.53 -24.49 -0.33
N TYR A 26 14.35 -25.08 -0.07
CA TYR A 26 13.06 -24.49 -0.48
C TYR A 26 12.56 -23.49 0.58
N TRP A 27 13.26 -22.36 0.71
CA TRP A 27 12.97 -21.36 1.72
C TRP A 27 11.54 -20.81 1.65
N LYS A 28 11.01 -20.59 0.45
CA LYS A 28 9.64 -20.10 0.22
C LYS A 28 8.56 -21.20 0.28
N LYS A 29 8.88 -22.40 0.80
CA LYS A 29 7.88 -23.46 0.99
C LYS A 29 6.85 -23.08 2.06
N TRP A 30 7.28 -22.41 3.13
CA TRP A 30 6.44 -21.97 4.25
C TRP A 30 6.43 -20.45 4.31
N GLY A 31 5.25 -19.86 4.44
CA GLY A 31 5.05 -18.40 4.46
C GLY A 31 3.60 -18.04 4.84
N PRO A 32 3.22 -16.75 4.75
CA PRO A 32 1.94 -16.21 5.23
C PRO A 32 0.76 -16.54 4.31
N TYR A 33 0.72 -17.75 3.75
CA TYR A 33 -0.11 -18.09 2.60
C TYR A 33 -1.58 -18.44 2.94
N VAL A 34 -1.94 -18.35 4.22
CA VAL A 34 -3.33 -18.43 4.72
C VAL A 34 -3.96 -17.05 4.53
N ALA A 35 -5.19 -16.98 4.02
CA ALA A 35 -5.85 -15.69 3.83
C ALA A 35 -6.28 -15.06 5.17
N GLU A 36 -6.53 -13.75 5.21
CA GLU A 36 -7.23 -13.13 6.34
C GLU A 36 -8.75 -13.26 6.20
N ARG A 37 -9.24 -13.53 4.98
CA ARG A 37 -10.62 -13.90 4.65
C ARG A 37 -10.69 -14.95 3.53
N GLN A 38 -11.44 -16.03 3.76
CA GLN A 38 -11.84 -17.04 2.76
C GLN A 38 -13.37 -17.13 2.64
N TRP A 39 -14.10 -16.72 3.68
CA TRP A 39 -15.57 -16.61 3.67
C TRP A 39 -16.07 -15.54 2.70
N SER A 40 -17.26 -15.77 2.12
CA SER A 40 -17.86 -14.99 1.04
C SER A 40 -16.93 -14.68 -0.15
N THR A 41 -16.14 -15.67 -0.58
CA THR A 41 -15.40 -15.63 -1.86
C THR A 41 -16.19 -16.39 -2.94
N VAL A 42 -15.99 -16.07 -4.22
CA VAL A 42 -16.73 -16.71 -5.33
C VAL A 42 -16.32 -18.18 -5.48
N ARG A 43 -15.08 -18.54 -5.13
CA ARG A 43 -14.68 -19.95 -5.04
C ARG A 43 -15.50 -20.73 -4.00
N GLU A 44 -15.86 -20.14 -2.86
CA GLU A 44 -16.72 -20.76 -1.82
C GLU A 44 -18.24 -20.60 -2.05
N ASP A 45 -18.66 -19.88 -3.10
CA ASP A 45 -20.07 -19.68 -3.47
C ASP A 45 -20.65 -20.90 -4.20
N TYR A 46 -21.52 -21.67 -3.53
CA TYR A 46 -22.28 -22.81 -4.07
C TYR A 46 -23.80 -22.52 -4.15
N SER A 47 -24.19 -21.24 -4.22
CA SER A 47 -25.58 -20.80 -4.33
C SER A 47 -26.24 -21.11 -5.68
N ALA A 48 -27.55 -20.86 -5.79
CA ALA A 48 -28.31 -21.05 -7.03
C ALA A 48 -28.39 -19.80 -7.92
N ASP A 49 -28.07 -18.63 -7.34
CA ASP A 49 -28.20 -17.27 -7.89
C ASP A 49 -26.85 -16.52 -7.99
N GLY A 50 -25.79 -17.04 -7.38
CA GLY A 50 -24.45 -16.45 -7.37
C GLY A 50 -24.19 -15.51 -6.19
N ASN A 51 -25.00 -15.56 -5.13
CA ASN A 51 -24.84 -14.67 -3.99
C ASN A 51 -23.80 -15.21 -2.97
N ALA A 52 -22.52 -15.09 -3.33
CA ALA A 52 -21.37 -15.44 -2.49
C ALA A 52 -21.44 -14.81 -1.07
N TRP A 53 -21.91 -13.56 -0.98
CA TRP A 53 -22.01 -12.83 0.29
C TRP A 53 -22.96 -13.48 1.28
N SER A 54 -24.14 -13.93 0.85
CA SER A 54 -25.09 -14.63 1.73
C SER A 54 -24.85 -16.14 1.85
N HIS A 55 -24.10 -16.76 0.93
CA HIS A 55 -23.98 -18.22 0.87
C HIS A 55 -23.01 -18.84 1.90
N PHE A 56 -21.94 -18.12 2.27
CA PHE A 56 -20.93 -18.61 3.22
C PHE A 56 -20.40 -17.43 4.05
N THR A 57 -21.19 -17.00 5.05
CA THR A 57 -20.93 -15.81 5.87
C THR A 57 -19.81 -16.02 6.90
N TYR A 58 -19.34 -14.91 7.50
CA TYR A 58 -18.45 -14.91 8.68
C TYR A 58 -18.92 -15.86 9.79
N ASP A 59 -20.21 -15.85 10.13
CA ASP A 59 -20.74 -16.70 11.20
C ASP A 59 -20.68 -18.20 10.86
N MET A 60 -20.93 -18.55 9.59
CA MET A 60 -20.76 -19.92 9.11
C MET A 60 -19.29 -20.35 9.13
N ALA A 61 -18.31 -19.44 9.03
CA ALA A 61 -16.89 -19.77 8.96
C ALA A 61 -16.33 -20.49 10.20
N ARG A 62 -17.00 -20.35 11.36
CA ARG A 62 -16.66 -21.08 12.60
C ARG A 62 -17.06 -22.56 12.51
N SER A 63 -18.29 -22.84 12.06
CA SER A 63 -18.89 -24.19 12.00
C SER A 63 -18.67 -24.94 10.67
N ARG A 64 -18.38 -24.24 9.57
CA ARG A 64 -18.27 -24.78 8.19
C ARG A 64 -16.81 -24.81 7.71
N THR A 65 -16.45 -25.89 7.04
CA THR A 65 -15.13 -26.06 6.40
C THR A 65 -15.09 -25.39 5.03
N PHE A 66 -13.95 -24.82 4.70
CA PHE A 66 -13.68 -24.26 3.37
C PHE A 66 -13.28 -25.36 2.38
N ARG A 67 -13.36 -25.05 1.07
CA ARG A 67 -13.07 -25.98 -0.03
C ARG A 67 -11.85 -25.57 -0.85
N TRP A 68 -11.56 -24.28 -0.94
CA TRP A 68 -10.56 -23.73 -1.88
C TRP A 68 -9.39 -23.05 -1.19
N GLY A 69 -9.54 -22.67 0.07
CA GLY A 69 -8.48 -22.13 0.91
C GLY A 69 -8.77 -22.39 2.38
N GLU A 70 -8.12 -21.64 3.25
CA GLU A 70 -8.42 -21.49 4.68
C GLU A 70 -8.12 -20.01 5.03
N ASP A 71 -8.70 -19.50 6.11
CA ASP A 71 -8.34 -18.17 6.65
C ASP A 71 -7.95 -18.22 8.13
N GLY A 72 -7.31 -17.17 8.65
CA GLY A 72 -6.94 -17.05 10.07
C GLY A 72 -6.01 -15.85 10.35
N ILE A 73 -5.95 -15.42 11.61
CA ILE A 73 -5.13 -14.27 12.02
C ILE A 73 -3.64 -14.63 11.94
N ALA A 74 -2.86 -13.82 11.22
CA ALA A 74 -1.42 -14.00 10.98
C ALA A 74 -1.03 -15.44 10.55
N GLY A 75 -1.85 -16.06 9.69
CA GLY A 75 -1.74 -17.48 9.36
C GLY A 75 -0.56 -17.84 8.45
N VAL A 76 0.10 -18.96 8.77
CA VAL A 76 1.25 -19.52 8.05
C VAL A 76 0.90 -20.92 7.54
N SER A 77 1.26 -21.23 6.30
CA SER A 77 1.03 -22.55 5.70
C SER A 77 2.11 -22.96 4.71
N ASP A 78 2.08 -24.22 4.27
CA ASP A 78 2.89 -24.66 3.13
C ASP A 78 2.34 -24.08 1.82
N SER A 79 3.16 -24.04 0.77
CA SER A 79 2.82 -23.42 -0.52
C SER A 79 1.63 -24.02 -1.29
N HIS A 80 0.97 -25.06 -0.74
CA HIS A 80 -0.26 -25.65 -1.26
C HIS A 80 -1.44 -25.59 -0.24
N GLY A 81 -1.30 -24.83 0.85
CA GLY A 81 -2.33 -24.63 1.88
C GLY A 81 -2.86 -25.94 2.46
N ARG A 82 -1.98 -26.90 2.77
CA ARG A 82 -2.35 -28.24 3.26
C ARG A 82 -2.29 -28.29 4.78
N LEU A 83 -1.17 -27.90 5.37
CA LEU A 83 -1.03 -27.67 6.81
C LEU A 83 -1.03 -26.16 7.08
N ASN A 84 -1.91 -25.72 7.97
CA ASN A 84 -2.09 -24.32 8.34
C ASN A 84 -1.85 -24.15 9.84
N ILE A 85 -1.17 -23.06 10.19
CA ILE A 85 -0.93 -22.59 11.55
C ILE A 85 -1.52 -21.18 11.63
N ALA A 86 -2.29 -20.85 12.65
CA ALA A 86 -2.77 -19.48 12.85
C ALA A 86 -3.07 -19.19 14.32
N PHE A 87 -3.27 -17.92 14.62
CA PHE A 87 -3.37 -17.40 15.97
C PHE A 87 -4.83 -17.12 16.31
N SER A 88 -5.17 -17.25 17.58
CA SER A 88 -6.55 -17.06 18.04
C SER A 88 -6.56 -16.63 19.50
N PHE A 89 -7.51 -15.79 19.86
CA PHE A 89 -7.55 -15.12 21.16
C PHE A 89 -8.94 -15.09 21.77
N TRP A 90 -9.02 -14.98 23.09
CA TRP A 90 -10.28 -14.72 23.80
C TRP A 90 -10.05 -13.91 25.08
N ASN A 91 -10.94 -12.97 25.37
CA ASN A 91 -10.83 -11.93 26.42
C ASN A 91 -11.73 -12.19 27.65
N GLU A 92 -12.34 -13.38 27.76
CA GLU A 92 -13.47 -13.68 28.67
C GLU A 92 -14.68 -12.72 28.50
N LYS A 93 -14.86 -12.05 27.35
CA LYS A 93 -16.01 -11.15 27.07
C LYS A 93 -16.76 -11.46 25.77
N ASP A 94 -16.05 -11.83 24.71
CA ASP A 94 -16.64 -12.20 23.42
C ASP A 94 -17.39 -13.54 23.52
N ASP A 95 -18.53 -13.68 22.85
CA ASP A 95 -19.31 -14.94 22.81
C ASP A 95 -18.62 -16.08 22.04
N HIS A 96 -17.47 -15.80 21.39
CA HIS A 96 -16.69 -16.77 20.64
C HIS A 96 -15.19 -16.44 20.66
N ILE A 97 -14.34 -17.44 20.36
CA ILE A 97 -12.91 -17.22 20.13
C ILE A 97 -12.72 -16.36 18.88
N LYS A 98 -11.90 -15.31 18.99
CA LYS A 98 -11.41 -14.52 17.86
C LYS A 98 -10.33 -15.33 17.13
N GLU A 99 -10.74 -16.19 16.20
CA GLU A 99 -9.84 -16.98 15.32
C GLU A 99 -9.74 -16.43 13.87
N ARG A 100 -10.55 -15.43 13.52
CA ARG A 100 -10.67 -14.87 12.16
C ARG A 100 -10.97 -13.37 12.25
N LEU A 101 -10.48 -12.56 11.31
CA LEU A 101 -10.72 -11.10 11.30
C LEU A 101 -12.15 -10.78 10.84
N PHE A 102 -12.88 -9.99 11.64
CA PHE A 102 -14.24 -9.55 11.35
C PHE A 102 -14.31 -8.37 10.38
N GLY A 103 -15.37 -8.35 9.59
CA GLY A 103 -15.74 -7.20 8.77
C GLY A 103 -17.10 -7.41 8.12
N LEU A 104 -17.55 -6.39 7.40
CA LEU A 104 -18.83 -6.35 6.73
C LEU A 104 -18.70 -6.90 5.30
N SER A 105 -19.70 -7.67 4.86
CA SER A 105 -19.84 -8.01 3.44
C SER A 105 -20.32 -6.81 2.62
N ASN A 106 -20.16 -6.86 1.29
CA ASN A 106 -20.57 -5.80 0.36
C ASN A 106 -22.02 -5.27 0.58
N PRO A 107 -23.03 -6.10 0.90
CA PRO A 107 -24.39 -5.61 1.21
C PRO A 107 -24.60 -5.09 2.64
N GLN A 108 -23.57 -5.11 3.51
CA GLN A 108 -23.63 -4.69 4.93
C GLN A 108 -22.86 -3.40 5.23
N GLY A 109 -21.76 -3.12 4.52
CA GLY A 109 -21.01 -1.88 4.68
C GLY A 109 -21.69 -0.70 4.00
N VAL A 110 -21.27 0.52 4.35
CA VAL A 110 -21.80 1.74 3.71
C VAL A 110 -21.25 1.85 2.31
N HIS A 111 -19.93 1.66 2.16
CA HIS A 111 -19.25 1.86 0.88
C HIS A 111 -19.02 0.54 0.11
N GLY A 112 -18.77 -0.57 0.80
CA GLY A 112 -18.64 -1.90 0.20
C GLY A 112 -18.38 -2.96 1.28
N GLU A 113 -17.67 -4.03 0.91
CA GLU A 113 -17.03 -4.90 1.90
C GLU A 113 -15.99 -4.09 2.69
N SER A 114 -15.84 -4.35 3.99
CA SER A 114 -15.00 -3.48 4.83
C SER A 114 -14.59 -4.17 6.12
N ILE A 115 -13.29 -4.30 6.35
CA ILE A 115 -12.72 -4.86 7.58
C ILE A 115 -12.96 -3.94 8.77
N LYS A 116 -13.30 -4.52 9.94
CA LYS A 116 -13.60 -3.78 11.17
C LYS A 116 -12.71 -4.22 12.33
N GLU A 117 -11.44 -4.48 12.04
CA GLU A 117 -10.40 -4.93 12.98
C GLU A 117 -9.21 -3.96 12.95
N ALA A 118 -8.34 -4.03 13.95
CA ALA A 118 -7.10 -3.27 13.97
C ALA A 118 -5.88 -4.21 13.98
N HIS A 119 -5.27 -4.38 12.81
CA HIS A 119 -4.08 -5.21 12.59
C HIS A 119 -3.07 -4.55 11.65
N PHE A 120 -1.81 -4.98 11.71
CA PHE A 120 -0.69 -4.35 10.99
C PHE A 120 0.41 -5.34 10.54
N HIS A 121 0.86 -5.18 9.30
CA HIS A 121 1.95 -5.95 8.66
C HIS A 121 3.33 -5.33 8.97
N LEU A 122 3.88 -5.59 10.16
CA LEU A 122 5.05 -4.84 10.66
C LEU A 122 6.38 -5.19 10.00
N ASP A 123 6.68 -6.48 9.79
CA ASP A 123 7.90 -6.92 9.12
C ASP A 123 7.70 -8.28 8.41
N ASN A 124 8.38 -8.53 7.29
CA ASN A 124 8.27 -9.80 6.57
C ASN A 124 9.35 -9.95 5.48
N THR A 125 10.39 -10.73 5.76
CA THR A 125 11.48 -11.02 4.80
C THR A 125 11.01 -11.77 3.53
N PRO A 126 11.68 -11.59 2.37
CA PRO A 126 11.33 -12.26 1.10
C PRO A 126 11.15 -13.78 1.16
N THR A 127 12.00 -14.46 1.92
CA THR A 127 11.95 -15.91 2.15
C THR A 127 11.13 -16.32 3.37
N HIS A 128 10.50 -15.35 4.05
CA HIS A 128 9.75 -15.57 5.29
C HIS A 128 10.63 -16.22 6.37
N SER A 129 11.91 -15.82 6.45
CA SER A 129 12.88 -16.26 7.47
C SER A 129 12.69 -15.54 8.80
N TYR A 130 12.21 -14.29 8.75
CA TYR A 130 11.57 -13.53 9.82
C TYR A 130 10.26 -12.90 9.34
N MET A 131 9.23 -12.90 10.18
CA MET A 131 7.95 -12.22 9.99
C MET A 131 7.43 -11.65 11.32
N LYS A 132 6.81 -10.47 11.29
CA LYS A 132 6.21 -9.78 12.45
C LYS A 132 4.87 -9.15 12.07
N TYR A 133 3.88 -9.37 12.91
CA TYR A 133 2.50 -8.90 12.78
C TYR A 133 2.03 -8.35 14.13
N LEU A 134 1.08 -7.42 14.12
CA LEU A 134 0.41 -6.94 15.33
C LEU A 134 -1.11 -7.03 15.15
N TYR A 135 -1.79 -7.66 16.10
CA TYR A 135 -3.24 -7.60 16.26
C TYR A 135 -3.60 -6.85 17.54
N LYS A 136 -4.58 -5.94 17.48
CA LYS A 136 -5.07 -5.18 18.63
C LYS A 136 -6.42 -5.70 19.11
N LEU A 137 -6.41 -6.53 20.15
CA LEU A 137 -7.61 -7.16 20.70
C LEU A 137 -8.25 -6.32 21.82
N PRO A 138 -9.53 -5.91 21.72
CA PRO A 138 -10.25 -5.28 22.82
C PRO A 138 -10.34 -6.10 24.12
N GLN A 139 -10.22 -5.43 25.27
CA GLN A 139 -10.47 -6.02 26.59
C GLN A 139 -11.96 -6.06 26.96
N ALA A 140 -12.77 -5.22 26.32
CA ALA A 140 -14.23 -5.29 26.37
C ALA A 140 -14.76 -6.22 25.26
N ALA A 141 -16.04 -6.62 25.36
CA ALA A 141 -16.69 -7.42 24.31
C ALA A 141 -16.66 -6.66 22.98
N PHE A 142 -16.24 -7.35 21.91
CA PHE A 142 -16.07 -6.74 20.60
C PHE A 142 -17.42 -6.29 19.99
N PRO A 143 -17.52 -5.06 19.42
CA PRO A 143 -18.81 -4.42 19.12
C PRO A 143 -19.46 -4.86 17.78
N TYR A 144 -19.50 -6.16 17.48
CA TYR A 144 -20.02 -6.73 16.22
C TYR A 144 -21.39 -6.15 15.81
N GLU A 145 -22.36 -6.21 16.72
CA GLU A 145 -23.74 -5.79 16.49
C GLU A 145 -23.90 -4.27 16.32
N ASP A 146 -23.01 -3.46 16.90
CA ASP A 146 -23.03 -2.01 16.75
C ASP A 146 -22.45 -1.62 15.38
N LEU A 147 -21.30 -2.19 15.03
CA LEU A 147 -20.65 -2.05 13.72
C LEU A 147 -21.60 -2.41 12.57
N ILE A 148 -22.34 -3.52 12.69
CA ILE A 148 -23.34 -3.93 11.68
C ILE A 148 -24.49 -2.92 11.63
N LYS A 149 -25.11 -2.59 12.77
CA LYS A 149 -26.35 -1.77 12.79
C LYS A 149 -26.11 -0.32 12.42
N GLU A 150 -24.98 0.25 12.81
CA GLU A 150 -24.64 1.65 12.53
C GLU A 150 -24.26 1.86 11.06
N ASN A 151 -23.45 0.99 10.46
CA ASN A 151 -23.21 1.05 9.01
C ASN A 151 -24.52 0.82 8.22
N ALA A 152 -25.37 -0.14 8.63
CA ALA A 152 -26.67 -0.37 7.99
C ALA A 152 -27.71 0.77 8.16
N LYS A 153 -27.45 1.76 9.03
CA LYS A 153 -28.28 2.98 9.19
C LYS A 153 -27.83 4.12 8.26
N ARG A 154 -26.55 4.15 7.86
CA ARG A 154 -25.93 5.28 7.15
C ARG A 154 -26.20 5.24 5.65
N SER A 155 -26.20 6.42 5.05
CA SER A 155 -26.29 6.61 3.61
C SER A 155 -24.90 6.69 2.95
N LYS A 156 -24.84 6.49 1.63
CA LYS A 156 -23.63 6.74 0.80
C LYS A 156 -23.08 8.18 0.88
N LYS A 157 -23.71 9.10 1.62
CA LYS A 157 -23.22 10.47 1.85
C LYS A 157 -22.51 10.64 3.21
N GLU A 158 -22.55 9.61 4.04
CA GLU A 158 -21.87 9.56 5.32
C GLU A 158 -20.59 8.72 5.20
N ARG A 159 -19.67 8.95 6.13
CA ARG A 159 -18.45 8.13 6.25
C ARG A 159 -18.80 6.76 6.81
N GLU A 160 -17.97 5.77 6.49
CA GLU A 160 -17.98 4.47 7.18
C GLU A 160 -17.90 4.64 8.70
N TYR A 161 -18.40 3.64 9.43
CA TYR A 161 -18.17 3.47 10.87
C TYR A 161 -17.21 2.31 11.08
N ASN A 162 -16.09 2.59 11.72
CA ASN A 162 -14.96 1.68 11.92
C ASN A 162 -14.74 1.38 13.41
N LEU A 163 -13.95 0.35 13.71
CA LEU A 163 -13.69 -0.07 15.10
C LEU A 163 -13.13 1.07 15.96
N ILE A 164 -12.29 1.94 15.39
CA ILE A 164 -11.73 3.11 16.08
C ILE A 164 -12.78 4.17 16.46
N ASP A 165 -13.92 4.25 15.75
CA ASP A 165 -14.98 5.24 16.01
C ASP A 165 -15.89 4.83 17.18
N THR A 166 -15.83 3.57 17.61
CA THR A 166 -16.69 3.00 18.67
C THR A 166 -16.28 3.38 20.10
N GLY A 167 -15.10 4.01 20.27
CA GLY A 167 -14.49 4.25 21.58
C GLY A 167 -13.95 2.99 22.28
N ILE A 168 -13.91 1.82 21.61
CA ILE A 168 -13.46 0.56 22.21
C ILE A 168 -12.00 0.58 22.70
N PHE A 169 -11.17 1.45 22.10
CA PHE A 169 -9.76 1.63 22.47
C PHE A 169 -9.54 2.71 23.54
N ASP A 170 -10.60 3.42 23.97
CA ASP A 170 -10.53 4.47 24.99
C ASP A 170 -9.83 4.00 26.26
N LYS A 171 -8.98 4.87 26.84
CA LYS A 171 -8.21 4.58 28.06
C LYS A 171 -7.32 3.34 27.90
N SER A 172 -6.89 3.07 26.67
CA SER A 172 -5.96 2.01 26.27
C SER A 172 -6.43 0.59 26.59
N LYS A 173 -7.75 0.34 26.61
CA LYS A 173 -8.34 -0.95 27.03
C LYS A 173 -8.27 -2.07 25.98
N TYR A 174 -7.06 -2.38 25.54
CA TYR A 174 -6.76 -3.40 24.55
C TYR A 174 -5.46 -4.14 24.86
N TRP A 175 -5.24 -5.23 24.13
CA TRP A 175 -4.00 -5.97 24.07
C TRP A 175 -3.26 -5.63 22.78
N ASP A 176 -1.97 -5.33 22.86
CA ASP A 176 -1.09 -5.41 21.68
C ASP A 176 -0.57 -6.85 21.59
N CYS A 177 -1.18 -7.66 20.73
CA CYS A 177 -0.76 -9.03 20.43
C CYS A 177 0.26 -9.02 19.28
N PHE A 178 1.54 -8.90 19.62
CA PHE A 178 2.61 -9.11 18.64
C PHE A 178 2.74 -10.61 18.33
N ILE A 179 2.81 -10.94 17.05
CA ILE A 179 2.95 -12.29 16.54
C ILE A 179 4.20 -12.31 15.66
N GLU A 180 5.17 -13.13 16.02
CA GLU A 180 6.44 -13.27 15.33
C GLU A 180 6.64 -14.72 14.86
N THR A 181 7.22 -14.88 13.67
CA THR A 181 7.61 -16.17 13.11
C THR A 181 9.05 -16.12 12.62
N ALA A 182 9.85 -17.14 12.91
CA ALA A 182 11.22 -17.28 12.44
C ALA A 182 11.51 -18.70 11.94
N LYS A 183 12.64 -18.90 11.24
CA LYS A 183 13.13 -20.21 10.76
C LYS A 183 14.45 -20.60 11.46
N GLU A 184 14.50 -21.80 12.03
CA GLU A 184 15.65 -22.30 12.82
C GLU A 184 16.87 -22.55 11.92
N ASP A 185 18.05 -22.07 12.35
CA ASP A 185 19.33 -22.25 11.66
C ASP A 185 19.21 -21.95 10.14
N ASP A 186 19.75 -22.83 9.29
CA ASP A 186 19.55 -22.80 7.84
C ASP A 186 18.54 -23.89 7.35
N ASP A 187 17.55 -24.29 8.16
CA ASP A 187 16.55 -25.30 7.76
C ASP A 187 15.15 -24.69 7.54
N PRO A 188 14.67 -24.57 6.28
CA PRO A 188 13.43 -23.86 5.99
C PRO A 188 12.15 -24.60 6.42
N GLU A 189 12.24 -25.81 6.96
CA GLU A 189 11.11 -26.61 7.45
C GLU A 189 10.92 -26.52 8.98
N GLU A 190 11.83 -25.84 9.69
CA GLU A 190 11.85 -25.70 11.14
C GLU A 190 11.34 -24.31 11.52
N LEU A 191 10.07 -24.21 11.95
CA LEU A 191 9.37 -22.95 12.17
C LEU A 191 9.24 -22.64 13.67
N LEU A 192 9.65 -21.44 14.08
CA LEU A 192 9.57 -20.92 15.45
C LEU A 192 8.48 -19.82 15.51
N PHE A 193 7.69 -19.79 16.59
CA PHE A 193 6.57 -18.85 16.75
C PHE A 193 6.54 -18.25 18.16
N ARG A 194 6.62 -16.92 18.26
CA ARG A 194 6.56 -16.14 19.50
C ARG A 194 5.32 -15.24 19.47
N VAL A 195 4.51 -15.27 20.52
CA VAL A 195 3.33 -14.41 20.67
C VAL A 195 3.45 -13.64 21.98
N THR A 196 3.52 -12.32 21.91
CA THR A 196 3.69 -11.43 23.07
C THR A 196 2.52 -10.47 23.14
N CYS A 197 1.65 -10.65 24.13
CA CYS A 197 0.43 -9.88 24.31
C CYS A 197 0.56 -8.91 25.50
N TYR A 198 0.81 -7.63 25.24
CA TYR A 198 0.92 -6.60 26.28
C TYR A 198 -0.45 -6.09 26.74
N ASN A 199 -0.69 -6.05 28.06
CA ASN A 199 -1.85 -5.35 28.62
C ASN A 199 -1.59 -3.83 28.55
N ARG A 200 -2.31 -3.11 27.68
CA ARG A 200 -2.22 -1.63 27.59
C ARG A 200 -3.19 -0.90 28.53
N GLY A 201 -4.14 -1.63 29.13
CA GLY A 201 -5.12 -1.10 30.05
C GLY A 201 -4.53 -0.76 31.42
N SER A 202 -5.20 0.13 32.16
CA SER A 202 -4.81 0.54 33.51
C SER A 202 -5.15 -0.46 34.62
N GLU A 203 -5.82 -1.57 34.28
CA GLU A 203 -6.30 -2.60 35.22
C GLU A 203 -5.80 -3.98 34.79
N PRO A 204 -5.65 -4.96 35.70
CA PRO A 204 -5.43 -6.34 35.34
C PRO A 204 -6.52 -6.85 34.39
N ALA A 205 -6.11 -7.60 33.38
CA ALA A 205 -7.00 -8.11 32.34
C ALA A 205 -6.69 -9.57 32.04
N LYS A 206 -7.71 -10.37 31.75
CA LYS A 206 -7.57 -11.79 31.44
C LYS A 206 -7.47 -12.03 29.94
N LEU A 207 -6.67 -13.02 29.56
CA LEU A 207 -6.46 -13.40 28.17
C LEU A 207 -6.39 -14.92 28.04
N HIS A 208 -6.83 -15.42 26.89
CA HIS A 208 -6.50 -16.75 26.41
C HIS A 208 -5.81 -16.63 25.07
N VAL A 209 -4.69 -17.32 24.92
CA VAL A 209 -3.92 -17.41 23.66
C VAL A 209 -4.03 -18.86 23.18
N ILE A 210 -4.47 -19.04 21.93
CA ILE A 210 -4.88 -20.34 21.38
C ILE A 210 -4.25 -20.54 19.98
N PRO A 211 -2.93 -20.74 19.85
CA PRO A 211 -2.33 -21.15 18.57
C PRO A 211 -2.95 -22.46 18.07
N GLN A 212 -3.44 -22.43 16.83
CA GLN A 212 -4.12 -23.55 16.19
C GLN A 212 -3.27 -24.11 15.04
N VAL A 213 -3.34 -25.44 14.86
CA VAL A 213 -2.71 -26.16 13.75
C VAL A 213 -3.75 -27.11 13.14
N TRP A 214 -4.00 -27.01 11.83
CA TRP A 214 -5.00 -27.83 11.16
C TRP A 214 -4.69 -28.14 9.70
N PHE A 215 -5.24 -29.25 9.23
CA PHE A 215 -5.24 -29.58 7.82
C PHE A 215 -6.44 -28.99 7.10
N ARG A 216 -6.24 -28.41 5.90
CA ARG A 216 -7.35 -28.08 4.99
C ARG A 216 -8.09 -29.38 4.64
N ASN A 217 -9.42 -29.38 4.73
CA ASN A 217 -10.20 -30.60 4.53
C ASN A 217 -10.24 -30.99 3.04
N THR A 218 -9.38 -31.93 2.65
CA THR A 218 -9.32 -32.52 1.30
C THR A 218 -10.00 -33.89 1.21
N TRP A 219 -10.14 -34.59 2.34
CA TRP A 219 -10.64 -35.97 2.41
C TRP A 219 -12.15 -36.09 2.21
N ALA A 220 -12.93 -35.06 2.55
CA ALA A 220 -14.38 -35.08 2.43
C ALA A 220 -14.90 -35.04 0.99
N TRP A 221 -14.04 -34.77 -0.01
CA TRP A 221 -14.44 -34.52 -1.40
C TRP A 221 -14.64 -35.79 -2.22
N GLY A 222 -13.94 -36.88 -1.87
CA GLY A 222 -14.00 -38.16 -2.60
C GLY A 222 -13.01 -38.31 -3.77
N TYR A 223 -12.05 -37.39 -3.93
CA TYR A 223 -10.94 -37.53 -4.90
C TYR A 223 -9.74 -38.29 -4.34
N ASP A 224 -9.35 -38.00 -3.09
CA ASP A 224 -8.43 -38.80 -2.28
C ASP A 224 -9.07 -38.99 -0.90
N ALA A 225 -9.03 -40.22 -0.36
CA ALA A 225 -9.57 -40.56 0.96
C ALA A 225 -8.49 -40.56 2.05
N THR A 226 -7.27 -40.11 1.74
CA THR A 226 -6.15 -40.04 2.70
C THR A 226 -6.40 -38.95 3.74
N LYS A 227 -7.08 -39.28 4.84
CA LYS A 227 -7.19 -38.40 6.02
C LYS A 227 -5.81 -38.28 6.70
N PRO A 228 -5.25 -37.06 6.89
CA PRO A 228 -4.06 -36.86 7.70
C PRO A 228 -4.38 -36.92 9.19
N SER A 229 -3.38 -36.78 10.07
CA SER A 229 -3.63 -36.77 11.51
C SER A 229 -2.69 -35.86 12.30
N ILE A 230 -3.20 -35.38 13.43
CA ILE A 230 -2.49 -34.71 14.52
C ILE A 230 -2.85 -35.48 15.80
N THR A 231 -1.86 -35.93 16.56
CA THR A 231 -2.05 -36.80 17.75
C THR A 231 -1.08 -36.42 18.85
N ARG A 232 -1.54 -36.33 20.10
CA ARG A 232 -0.66 -36.02 21.24
C ARG A 232 0.42 -37.09 21.42
N THR A 233 1.65 -36.65 21.65
CA THR A 233 2.83 -37.51 21.88
C THR A 233 3.49 -37.30 23.24
N GLY A 234 3.37 -36.10 23.81
CA GLY A 234 3.88 -35.76 25.13
C GLY A 234 2.97 -34.76 25.83
N GLU A 235 3.37 -34.27 27.00
CA GLU A 235 2.52 -33.34 27.76
C GLU A 235 2.34 -32.01 26.99
N SER A 236 3.43 -31.47 26.45
CA SER A 236 3.48 -30.25 25.64
C SER A 236 3.70 -30.47 24.13
N SER A 237 3.47 -31.70 23.61
CA SER A 237 3.73 -32.02 22.19
C SER A 237 2.69 -32.91 21.50
N ALA A 238 2.50 -32.67 20.20
CA ALA A 238 1.69 -33.50 19.30
C ALA A 238 2.40 -33.76 17.97
N GLN A 239 2.38 -35.02 17.49
CA GLN A 239 2.84 -35.41 16.16
C GLN A 239 1.81 -34.99 15.10
N ILE A 240 2.30 -34.46 14.00
CA ILE A 240 1.57 -34.10 12.77
C ILE A 240 2.03 -35.05 11.66
N LYS A 241 1.09 -35.67 10.93
CA LYS A 241 1.38 -36.67 9.90
C LYS A 241 0.58 -36.43 8.62
N HIS A 242 1.28 -36.17 7.51
CA HIS A 242 0.67 -35.95 6.21
C HIS A 242 1.47 -36.63 5.08
N LYS A 243 0.76 -37.32 4.19
CA LYS A 243 1.27 -38.16 3.08
C LYS A 243 2.40 -37.52 2.26
N GLU A 244 2.27 -36.23 1.92
CA GLU A 244 3.27 -35.51 1.10
C GLU A 244 4.20 -34.59 1.89
N LEU A 245 3.84 -34.18 3.12
CA LEU A 245 4.70 -33.29 3.91
C LEU A 245 5.68 -34.09 4.78
N GLY A 246 5.37 -35.36 5.07
CA GLY A 246 6.06 -36.20 6.03
C GLY A 246 5.49 -36.07 7.44
N GLU A 247 6.30 -36.43 8.43
CA GLU A 247 6.00 -36.25 9.85
C GLU A 247 6.61 -34.95 10.38
N ARG A 248 5.95 -34.33 11.34
CA ARG A 248 6.36 -33.12 12.09
C ARG A 248 5.85 -33.22 13.52
N PHE A 249 6.27 -32.31 14.38
CA PHE A 249 5.78 -32.16 15.75
C PHE A 249 5.44 -30.69 16.00
N PHE A 250 4.27 -30.46 16.59
CA PHE A 250 3.89 -29.20 17.22
C PHE A 250 4.31 -29.32 18.68
N GLN A 251 5.30 -28.52 19.08
CA GLN A 251 5.87 -28.51 20.42
C GLN A 251 5.72 -27.13 21.05
N CYS A 252 5.19 -27.10 22.27
CA CYS A 252 5.00 -25.89 23.08
C CYS A 252 5.99 -25.86 24.25
N SER A 253 6.24 -24.66 24.78
CA SER A 253 6.77 -24.47 26.13
C SER A 253 5.63 -24.04 27.09
N PRO A 254 5.76 -24.23 28.41
CA PRO A 254 4.97 -23.46 29.38
C PRO A 254 5.20 -21.95 29.17
N SER A 255 4.28 -21.11 29.65
CA SER A 255 4.48 -19.65 29.63
C SER A 255 4.70 -19.12 31.05
N PRO A 256 5.72 -18.25 31.27
CA PRO A 256 5.95 -17.61 32.57
C PRO A 256 4.69 -16.95 33.15
N ASN A 257 4.45 -17.10 34.45
CA ASN A 257 3.27 -16.52 35.10
C ASN A 257 3.35 -14.98 35.22
N SER A 258 2.66 -14.27 34.32
CA SER A 258 2.44 -12.82 34.41
C SER A 258 1.10 -12.43 35.08
N CYS A 259 0.42 -13.40 35.70
CA CYS A 259 -0.88 -13.28 36.35
C CYS A 259 -0.82 -13.23 37.90
N GLY A 260 0.38 -13.01 38.47
CA GLY A 260 0.57 -12.79 39.91
C GLY A 260 0.53 -14.05 40.79
N LYS A 261 0.94 -15.21 40.26
CA LYS A 261 1.13 -16.47 41.02
C LYS A 261 2.45 -17.14 40.67
N ASP A 262 2.82 -18.14 41.47
CA ASP A 262 4.09 -18.88 41.35
C ASP A 262 4.06 -20.03 40.30
N ASP A 263 2.88 -20.49 39.87
CA ASP A 263 2.71 -21.64 38.95
C ASP A 263 2.60 -21.18 37.48
N ASP A 264 3.50 -21.63 36.58
CA ASP A 264 3.48 -21.26 35.16
C ASP A 264 2.19 -21.66 34.39
N ILE A 265 1.96 -21.00 33.25
CA ILE A 265 0.77 -21.21 32.41
C ILE A 265 1.04 -22.36 31.42
N GLU A 266 0.66 -23.57 31.84
CA GLU A 266 0.76 -24.80 31.03
C GLU A 266 -0.26 -24.86 29.86
N PRO A 267 0.12 -25.37 28.67
CA PRO A 267 -0.78 -25.52 27.53
C PRO A 267 -1.71 -26.76 27.62
N GLU A 268 -3.03 -26.55 27.64
CA GLU A 268 -3.99 -27.65 27.42
C GLU A 268 -4.12 -27.96 25.92
N PHE A 269 -3.56 -29.09 25.47
CA PHE A 269 -3.71 -29.57 24.08
C PHE A 269 -5.12 -30.12 23.81
N LEU A 270 -5.83 -29.46 22.89
CA LEU A 270 -7.16 -29.82 22.42
C LEU A 270 -7.13 -30.38 20.99
N PHE A 271 -8.09 -31.24 20.66
CA PHE A 271 -8.17 -31.94 19.37
C PHE A 271 -9.62 -32.03 18.87
N THR A 272 -9.80 -31.88 17.56
CA THR A 272 -11.06 -32.06 16.85
C THR A 272 -10.80 -32.38 15.37
N GLU A 273 -11.83 -32.55 14.57
CA GLU A 273 -11.69 -32.62 13.11
C GLU A 273 -11.95 -31.26 12.46
N ASN A 274 -11.20 -30.91 11.41
CA ASN A 274 -11.61 -29.84 10.49
C ASN A 274 -12.72 -30.37 9.57
N ASP A 275 -13.83 -30.82 10.15
CA ASP A 275 -15.02 -31.30 9.45
C ASP A 275 -16.23 -30.43 9.86
N THR A 276 -17.13 -30.17 8.90
CA THR A 276 -18.27 -29.24 9.07
C THR A 276 -19.27 -29.74 10.11
N ASN A 277 -19.77 -28.83 10.95
CA ASN A 277 -20.87 -29.07 11.89
C ASN A 277 -22.23 -28.87 11.19
N TYR A 278 -22.73 -29.95 10.57
CA TYR A 278 -24.05 -30.03 9.93
C TYR A 278 -25.21 -29.98 10.93
N GLU A 279 -24.99 -30.35 12.20
CA GLU A 279 -26.03 -30.34 13.25
C GLU A 279 -26.36 -28.90 13.66
N ASP A 280 -25.34 -28.06 13.85
CA ASP A 280 -25.47 -26.63 14.10
C ASP A 280 -26.04 -25.87 12.89
N LEU A 281 -25.43 -26.04 11.71
CA LEU A 281 -25.78 -25.26 10.52
C LEU A 281 -27.13 -25.63 9.88
N TRP A 282 -27.52 -26.91 9.90
CA TRP A 282 -28.64 -27.44 9.12
C TRP A 282 -29.45 -28.54 9.83
N GLY A 283 -29.31 -28.69 11.16
CA GLY A 283 -30.04 -29.71 11.94
C GLY A 283 -29.80 -31.16 11.49
N THR A 284 -28.74 -31.41 10.74
CA THR A 284 -28.47 -32.67 10.03
C THR A 284 -27.32 -33.40 10.70
N LYS A 285 -27.48 -34.68 11.03
CA LYS A 285 -26.50 -35.45 11.81
C LYS A 285 -25.08 -35.36 11.22
N ASN A 286 -24.11 -35.07 12.09
CA ASN A 286 -22.70 -34.96 11.73
C ASN A 286 -22.10 -36.32 11.28
N LYS A 287 -21.16 -36.26 10.32
CA LYS A 287 -20.37 -37.41 9.87
C LYS A 287 -19.36 -37.82 10.96
N GLU A 288 -18.60 -36.85 11.45
CA GLU A 288 -17.64 -36.99 12.55
C GLU A 288 -18.28 -36.52 13.87
N LYS A 289 -17.83 -37.05 15.02
CA LYS A 289 -18.39 -36.68 16.33
C LYS A 289 -17.86 -35.34 16.84
N TYR A 290 -16.61 -35.02 16.52
CA TYR A 290 -15.92 -33.80 16.96
C TYR A 290 -15.63 -32.98 15.70
N VAL A 291 -16.09 -31.73 15.67
CA VAL A 291 -16.21 -30.91 14.45
C VAL A 291 -15.52 -29.54 14.63
N LYS A 292 -15.45 -28.74 13.56
CA LYS A 292 -14.58 -27.55 13.45
C LYS A 292 -14.71 -26.53 14.59
N ASP A 293 -15.91 -26.32 15.13
CA ASP A 293 -16.22 -25.33 16.18
C ASP A 293 -15.93 -25.80 17.62
N ALA A 294 -15.48 -27.06 17.80
CA ALA A 294 -15.32 -27.69 19.12
C ALA A 294 -14.49 -26.89 20.15
N PHE A 295 -13.55 -26.06 19.71
CA PHE A 295 -12.75 -25.22 20.62
C PHE A 295 -13.57 -24.07 21.23
N HIS A 296 -14.49 -23.46 20.47
CA HIS A 296 -15.43 -22.46 20.99
C HIS A 296 -16.29 -23.08 22.09
N GLN A 297 -16.87 -24.26 21.80
CA GLN A 297 -17.67 -25.05 22.74
C GLN A 297 -16.87 -25.41 24.01
N ARG A 298 -15.61 -25.83 23.88
CA ARG A 298 -14.75 -26.27 24.99
C ARG A 298 -14.23 -25.11 25.86
N ILE A 299 -13.86 -23.99 25.26
CA ILE A 299 -13.18 -22.88 25.94
C ILE A 299 -14.20 -21.86 26.43
N VAL A 300 -15.06 -21.33 25.55
CA VAL A 300 -16.01 -20.25 25.86
C VAL A 300 -17.23 -20.79 26.61
N HIS A 301 -17.78 -21.93 26.17
CA HIS A 301 -18.99 -22.52 26.76
C HIS A 301 -18.71 -23.67 27.74
N GLY A 302 -17.44 -23.97 28.04
CA GLY A 302 -17.01 -24.98 29.02
C GLY A 302 -17.38 -26.44 28.69
N ASN A 303 -17.85 -26.74 27.48
CA ASN A 303 -18.33 -28.05 27.08
C ASN A 303 -17.16 -29.05 26.87
N LYS A 304 -16.74 -29.70 27.96
CA LYS A 304 -15.68 -30.72 27.97
C LYS A 304 -15.94 -31.96 27.09
N LYS A 305 -17.13 -32.10 26.48
CA LYS A 305 -17.48 -33.23 25.58
C LYS A 305 -17.35 -32.88 24.08
N ALA A 306 -17.09 -31.62 23.73
CA ALA A 306 -17.01 -31.16 22.34
C ALA A 306 -15.70 -31.53 21.64
N VAL A 307 -14.60 -31.62 22.39
CA VAL A 307 -13.26 -32.00 21.90
C VAL A 307 -13.03 -33.52 22.01
N ASN A 308 -12.11 -34.04 21.21
CA ASN A 308 -11.80 -35.47 21.16
C ASN A 308 -10.96 -35.94 22.37
N PRO A 309 -11.50 -36.75 23.31
CA PRO A 309 -10.76 -37.28 24.45
C PRO A 309 -9.77 -38.39 24.08
N GLN A 310 -9.75 -38.84 22.81
CA GLN A 310 -8.69 -39.71 22.28
C GLN A 310 -7.41 -38.91 21.91
N GLN A 311 -7.42 -37.57 22.09
CA GLN A 311 -6.30 -36.65 21.83
C GLN A 311 -5.68 -36.80 20.43
N THR A 312 -6.56 -36.89 19.42
CA THR A 312 -6.23 -37.03 18.00
C THR A 312 -7.30 -36.37 17.11
N GLY A 313 -6.95 -36.01 15.88
CA GLY A 313 -7.87 -35.45 14.86
C GLY A 313 -7.11 -34.77 13.72
N THR A 314 -7.79 -33.97 12.90
CA THR A 314 -7.19 -33.16 11.82
C THR A 314 -7.03 -31.67 12.17
N LYS A 315 -7.56 -31.22 13.31
CA LYS A 315 -7.39 -29.87 13.88
C LYS A 315 -7.01 -29.96 15.36
N SER A 316 -5.99 -29.23 15.79
CA SER A 316 -5.51 -29.17 17.17
C SER A 316 -5.18 -27.73 17.58
N CYS A 317 -5.19 -27.45 18.87
CA CYS A 317 -4.63 -26.21 19.42
C CYS A 317 -3.99 -26.46 20.79
N ALA A 318 -3.10 -25.57 21.18
CA ALA A 318 -2.61 -25.47 22.56
C ALA A 318 -3.28 -24.27 23.23
N TRP A 319 -4.03 -24.49 24.31
CA TRP A 319 -4.77 -23.45 25.01
C TRP A 319 -3.98 -22.96 26.23
N TYR A 320 -3.59 -21.68 26.22
CA TYR A 320 -2.92 -21.00 27.33
C TYR A 320 -3.89 -20.05 28.05
N PRO A 321 -4.32 -20.36 29.30
CA PRO A 321 -5.23 -19.52 30.05
C PRO A 321 -4.50 -18.54 30.99
N PHE A 322 -4.26 -17.31 30.52
CA PHE A 322 -3.81 -16.18 31.34
C PHE A 322 -5.01 -15.57 32.11
N ASN A 323 -5.66 -16.43 32.90
CA ASN A 323 -6.84 -16.08 33.70
C ASN A 323 -6.73 -16.51 35.18
N GLN A 324 -5.52 -16.88 35.61
CA GLN A 324 -5.20 -17.00 37.03
C GLN A 324 -5.29 -15.62 37.71
N GLY A 325 -5.65 -15.59 39.01
CA GLY A 325 -5.79 -14.34 39.74
C GLY A 325 -6.80 -13.39 39.07
N ASP A 326 -6.41 -12.13 38.91
CA ASP A 326 -7.18 -11.12 38.18
C ASP A 326 -6.78 -11.01 36.69
N GLY A 327 -5.83 -11.84 36.22
CA GLY A 327 -5.23 -11.79 34.89
C GLY A 327 -3.87 -11.08 34.85
N VAL A 328 -3.39 -10.78 33.64
CA VAL A 328 -2.10 -10.10 33.41
C VAL A 328 -2.18 -8.65 33.89
N ALA A 329 -1.20 -8.23 34.69
CA ALA A 329 -1.15 -6.89 35.28
C ALA A 329 -0.97 -5.76 34.22
N PRO A 330 -1.31 -4.50 34.54
CA PRO A 330 -1.09 -3.34 33.66
C PRO A 330 0.37 -3.21 33.20
N GLY A 331 0.60 -3.08 31.89
CA GLY A 331 1.93 -2.94 31.30
C GLY A 331 2.73 -4.25 31.15
N GLU A 332 2.37 -5.31 31.90
CA GLU A 332 2.94 -6.64 31.75
C GLU A 332 2.42 -7.35 30.48
N CYS A 333 3.01 -8.50 30.15
CA CYS A 333 2.65 -9.28 28.96
C CYS A 333 2.48 -10.77 29.21
N ALA A 334 1.67 -11.42 28.37
CA ALA A 334 1.62 -12.86 28.22
C ALA A 334 2.55 -13.27 27.05
N VAL A 335 3.39 -14.30 27.22
CA VAL A 335 4.37 -14.73 26.21
C VAL A 335 4.23 -16.22 25.90
N VAL A 336 3.79 -16.57 24.70
CA VAL A 336 3.65 -17.97 24.24
C VAL A 336 4.74 -18.28 23.21
N ARG A 337 5.51 -19.35 23.45
CA ARG A 337 6.54 -19.89 22.53
C ARG A 337 6.17 -21.30 22.08
N PHE A 338 6.23 -21.55 20.76
CA PHE A 338 6.09 -22.89 20.20
C PHE A 338 6.85 -23.05 18.89
N ARG A 339 7.02 -24.30 18.44
CA ARG A 339 7.61 -24.63 17.14
C ARG A 339 6.88 -25.73 16.38
N ILE A 340 7.07 -25.72 15.06
CA ILE A 340 6.73 -26.80 14.15
C ILE A 340 8.06 -27.35 13.59
N THR A 341 8.40 -28.59 13.94
CA THR A 341 9.71 -29.20 13.69
C THR A 341 9.59 -30.59 13.06
N LYS A 342 10.53 -31.00 12.23
CA LYS A 342 10.67 -32.40 11.76
C LYS A 342 11.36 -33.29 12.82
N LYS A 343 12.05 -32.68 13.78
CA LYS A 343 12.86 -33.35 14.81
C LYS A 343 11.91 -33.87 15.88
N GLN A 344 11.89 -35.18 16.13
CA GLN A 344 11.29 -35.69 17.37
C GLN A 344 12.24 -35.35 18.52
N THR A 345 11.78 -34.53 19.47
CA THR A 345 12.56 -34.15 20.65
C THR A 345 11.79 -34.44 21.93
N ASP A 346 12.30 -35.35 22.75
CA ASP A 346 11.73 -35.70 24.06
C ASP A 346 12.15 -34.69 25.17
N ALA A 347 12.94 -33.68 24.83
CA ALA A 347 13.35 -32.57 25.69
C ALA A 347 12.42 -31.35 25.53
N TYR A 348 12.34 -30.52 26.58
CA TYR A 348 11.66 -29.22 26.57
C TYR A 348 12.18 -28.28 25.47
N LEU A 349 11.42 -27.23 25.17
CA LEU A 349 11.90 -26.17 24.29
C LEU A 349 13.03 -25.40 25.00
N ASP A 350 14.14 -25.22 24.30
CA ASP A 350 15.26 -24.40 24.76
C ASP A 350 14.89 -22.93 24.49
N GLU A 351 14.37 -22.24 25.50
CA GLU A 351 13.83 -20.87 25.33
C GLU A 351 14.91 -19.81 25.15
N GLU A 352 16.12 -20.03 25.68
CA GLU A 352 17.28 -19.15 25.47
C GLU A 352 17.71 -19.23 24.00
N ARG A 353 17.98 -20.44 23.48
CA ARG A 353 18.30 -20.62 22.05
C ARG A 353 17.14 -20.23 21.13
N PHE A 354 15.89 -20.36 21.57
CA PHE A 354 14.73 -19.94 20.80
C PHE A 354 14.72 -18.42 20.61
N ASP A 355 14.84 -17.64 21.69
CA ASP A 355 14.83 -16.18 21.60
C ASP A 355 16.08 -15.63 20.90
N ASP A 356 17.26 -16.23 21.11
CA ASP A 356 18.49 -15.94 20.34
C ASP A 356 18.24 -16.02 18.83
N ILE A 357 17.55 -17.08 18.35
CA ILE A 357 17.25 -17.26 16.93
C ILE A 357 16.17 -16.29 16.45
N MET A 358 15.14 -16.00 17.25
CA MET A 358 14.14 -14.99 16.91
C MET A 358 14.78 -13.62 16.68
N ASP A 359 15.68 -13.21 17.59
CA ASP A 359 16.28 -11.89 17.60
C ASP A 359 17.42 -11.78 16.57
N GLN A 360 18.20 -12.85 16.34
CA GLN A 360 19.12 -12.96 15.20
C GLN A 360 18.40 -12.84 13.85
N ARG A 361 17.19 -13.40 13.71
CA ARG A 361 16.39 -13.31 12.48
C ARG A 361 15.79 -11.91 12.28
N ALA A 362 15.47 -11.19 13.36
CA ALA A 362 15.11 -9.78 13.30
C ALA A 362 16.31 -8.90 12.86
N ALA A 363 17.51 -9.13 13.41
CA ALA A 363 18.73 -8.40 13.04
C ALA A 363 19.15 -8.63 11.58
N GLU A 364 18.92 -9.83 11.03
CA GLU A 364 19.13 -10.12 9.60
C GLU A 364 18.09 -9.43 8.69
N ALA A 365 16.85 -9.25 9.18
CA ALA A 365 15.86 -8.43 8.48
C ALA A 365 16.29 -6.95 8.48
N ASP A 366 16.81 -6.43 9.60
CA ASP A 366 17.36 -5.07 9.68
C ASP A 366 18.52 -4.87 8.68
N GLU A 367 19.48 -5.81 8.62
CA GLU A 367 20.57 -5.81 7.62
C GLU A 367 20.01 -5.73 6.20
N PHE A 368 19.06 -6.63 5.87
CA PHE A 368 18.48 -6.73 4.55
C PHE A 368 17.73 -5.45 4.13
N TYR A 369 16.84 -4.94 4.97
CA TYR A 369 16.06 -3.74 4.67
C TYR A 369 16.92 -2.48 4.60
N TRP A 370 17.95 -2.36 5.45
CA TRP A 370 18.91 -1.27 5.34
C TRP A 370 19.64 -1.27 3.99
N LYS A 371 20.02 -2.45 3.48
CA LYS A 371 20.74 -2.62 2.21
C LYS A 371 19.94 -2.21 0.97
N ILE A 372 18.60 -2.21 1.03
CA ILE A 372 17.73 -1.79 -0.09
C ILE A 372 17.87 -0.30 -0.39
N ASN A 373 18.08 0.52 0.63
CA ASN A 373 18.42 1.93 0.48
C ASN A 373 19.34 2.40 1.62
N PRO A 374 20.67 2.19 1.51
CA PRO A 374 21.65 2.51 2.56
C PRO A 374 21.91 4.02 2.69
N MET A 375 21.22 4.84 1.89
CA MET A 375 21.38 6.29 1.85
C MET A 375 20.74 6.97 3.07
N PRO A 376 21.22 8.17 3.47
CA PRO A 376 20.54 8.99 4.47
C PRO A 376 19.16 9.43 3.97
N MET A 377 18.13 9.16 4.76
CA MET A 377 16.75 9.63 4.60
C MET A 377 16.12 9.77 5.99
N ALA A 378 14.96 10.41 6.10
CA ALA A 378 14.21 10.43 7.36
C ALA A 378 13.73 9.03 7.76
N ASP A 379 13.88 8.67 9.05
CA ASP A 379 13.53 7.34 9.56
C ASP A 379 12.05 6.98 9.35
N ASP A 380 11.16 7.97 9.36
CA ASP A 380 9.73 7.78 9.06
C ASP A 380 9.51 7.28 7.63
N LEU A 381 10.26 7.79 6.64
CA LEU A 381 10.23 7.29 5.25
C LEU A 381 10.84 5.88 5.14
N ARG A 382 11.92 5.60 5.88
CA ARG A 382 12.52 4.26 5.94
C ARG A 382 11.54 3.23 6.53
N MET A 383 10.80 3.63 7.56
CA MET A 383 9.74 2.82 8.18
C MET A 383 8.56 2.58 7.23
N ILE A 384 8.07 3.63 6.53
CA ILE A 384 7.03 3.50 5.50
C ILE A 384 7.49 2.52 4.39
N GLN A 385 8.73 2.64 3.93
CA GLN A 385 9.30 1.74 2.92
C GLN A 385 9.37 0.27 3.41
N ARG A 386 9.79 0.02 4.66
CA ARG A 386 9.82 -1.34 5.24
C ARG A 386 8.42 -1.93 5.38
N GLN A 387 7.46 -1.19 5.95
CA GLN A 387 6.09 -1.69 6.12
C GLN A 387 5.39 -1.92 4.77
N ALA A 388 5.63 -1.07 3.77
CA ALA A 388 5.15 -1.30 2.41
C ALA A 388 5.68 -2.62 1.82
N LEU A 389 6.98 -2.88 1.94
CA LEU A 389 7.61 -4.13 1.45
C LEU A 389 7.21 -5.36 2.27
N SER A 390 7.00 -5.20 3.58
CA SER A 390 6.45 -6.22 4.48
C SER A 390 5.03 -6.63 4.07
N GLY A 391 4.16 -5.65 3.81
CA GLY A 391 2.80 -5.91 3.34
C GLY A 391 2.77 -6.62 1.98
N MET A 392 3.67 -6.28 1.03
CA MET A 392 3.81 -7.04 -0.23
C MET A 392 4.11 -8.54 0.00
N MET A 393 4.73 -8.91 1.13
CA MET A 393 4.98 -10.30 1.51
C MET A 393 3.81 -10.94 2.27
N TRP A 394 3.11 -10.19 3.13
CA TRP A 394 1.91 -10.64 3.84
C TRP A 394 0.69 -10.81 2.92
N CYS A 395 0.58 -10.04 1.83
CA CYS A 395 -0.42 -10.21 0.77
C CYS A 395 -0.11 -11.39 -0.20
N LYS A 396 0.92 -12.22 0.07
CA LYS A 396 1.12 -13.48 -0.65
C LYS A 396 0.14 -14.54 -0.13
N GLN A 397 -0.79 -15.02 -0.95
CA GLN A 397 -1.77 -16.04 -0.54
C GLN A 397 -1.77 -17.26 -1.46
N TYR A 398 -2.00 -18.44 -0.88
CA TYR A 398 -2.25 -19.65 -1.66
C TYR A 398 -3.65 -19.60 -2.29
N TYR A 399 -3.71 -19.71 -3.61
CA TYR A 399 -4.94 -19.64 -4.39
C TYR A 399 -5.17 -20.93 -5.17
N HIS A 400 -6.17 -21.70 -4.74
CA HIS A 400 -6.65 -22.88 -5.44
C HIS A 400 -7.95 -22.58 -6.17
N PHE A 401 -8.03 -22.89 -7.46
CA PHE A 401 -9.30 -22.85 -8.21
C PHE A 401 -9.24 -23.78 -9.42
N ILE A 402 -10.13 -24.77 -9.47
CA ILE A 402 -10.25 -25.71 -10.60
C ILE A 402 -11.67 -25.57 -11.15
N TRP A 403 -11.82 -24.98 -12.33
CA TRP A 403 -13.13 -24.56 -12.85
C TRP A 403 -14.14 -25.73 -12.89
N ASP A 404 -13.70 -26.90 -13.36
CA ASP A 404 -14.59 -28.06 -13.52
C ASP A 404 -15.08 -28.60 -12.17
N GLN A 405 -14.20 -28.73 -11.18
CA GLN A 405 -14.57 -29.14 -9.82
C GLN A 405 -15.46 -28.09 -9.14
N TRP A 406 -15.15 -26.79 -9.30
CA TRP A 406 -15.99 -25.70 -8.78
C TRP A 406 -17.39 -25.75 -9.40
N ALA A 407 -17.51 -25.86 -10.72
CA ALA A 407 -18.78 -25.86 -11.43
C ALA A 407 -19.59 -27.15 -11.22
N ASN A 408 -18.93 -28.32 -11.11
CA ASN A 408 -19.59 -29.63 -11.00
C ASN A 408 -19.85 -30.07 -9.55
N GLY A 409 -19.10 -29.56 -8.58
CA GLY A 409 -19.12 -30.03 -7.19
C GLY A 409 -18.28 -31.30 -6.97
N ASP A 410 -18.07 -31.63 -5.69
CA ASP A 410 -17.23 -32.75 -5.27
C ASP A 410 -17.98 -34.10 -5.28
N PRO A 411 -17.36 -35.21 -5.75
CA PRO A 411 -18.02 -36.52 -5.89
C PRO A 411 -18.68 -37.10 -4.64
N ALA A 412 -18.19 -36.79 -3.43
CA ALA A 412 -18.75 -37.26 -2.16
C ALA A 412 -19.73 -36.27 -1.49
N MET A 413 -20.13 -35.21 -2.21
CA MET A 413 -21.04 -34.17 -1.75
C MET A 413 -22.29 -34.08 -2.66
N PRO A 414 -23.40 -33.47 -2.21
CA PRO A 414 -24.54 -33.20 -3.08
C PRO A 414 -24.13 -32.28 -4.26
N PRO A 415 -24.62 -32.53 -5.49
CA PRO A 415 -24.28 -31.70 -6.63
C PRO A 415 -24.86 -30.27 -6.46
N PRO A 416 -24.11 -29.22 -6.86
CA PRO A 416 -24.57 -27.84 -6.77
C PRO A 416 -25.74 -27.56 -7.73
N PRO A 417 -26.52 -26.48 -7.50
CA PRO A 417 -27.63 -26.10 -8.36
C PRO A 417 -27.21 -25.96 -9.83
N ALA A 418 -27.96 -26.57 -10.75
CA ALA A 418 -27.62 -26.61 -12.17
C ALA A 418 -27.56 -25.21 -12.83
N SER A 419 -28.26 -24.21 -12.28
CA SER A 419 -28.20 -22.81 -12.69
C SER A 419 -26.80 -22.21 -12.54
N ARG A 420 -26.07 -22.56 -11.47
CA ARG A 420 -24.76 -21.99 -11.10
C ARG A 420 -23.73 -22.06 -12.23
N LYS A 421 -23.79 -23.12 -13.05
CA LYS A 421 -22.88 -23.35 -14.19
C LYS A 421 -23.02 -22.32 -15.33
N GLN A 422 -24.00 -21.42 -15.26
CA GLN A 422 -24.24 -20.35 -16.25
C GLN A 422 -23.99 -18.94 -15.69
N ILE A 423 -23.65 -18.78 -14.40
CA ILE A 423 -23.64 -17.46 -13.73
C ILE A 423 -22.32 -16.72 -13.93
N ARG A 424 -21.19 -17.34 -13.59
CA ARG A 424 -19.84 -16.74 -13.70
C ARG A 424 -18.90 -17.63 -14.51
N ASN A 425 -17.92 -16.99 -15.15
CA ASN A 425 -16.72 -17.64 -15.69
C ASN A 425 -16.96 -18.81 -16.66
N VAL A 426 -18.12 -18.89 -17.32
CA VAL A 426 -18.60 -20.06 -18.11
C VAL A 426 -17.66 -20.46 -19.26
N GLN A 427 -16.88 -19.51 -19.78
CA GLN A 427 -15.92 -19.72 -20.88
C GLN A 427 -14.56 -20.26 -20.40
N TRP A 428 -14.26 -20.17 -19.09
CA TRP A 428 -12.93 -20.42 -18.50
C TRP A 428 -12.70 -21.87 -18.05
N LYS A 429 -13.30 -22.84 -18.75
CA LYS A 429 -13.32 -24.27 -18.36
C LYS A 429 -11.96 -24.97 -18.33
N HIS A 430 -10.94 -24.34 -18.89
CA HIS A 430 -9.56 -24.80 -18.92
C HIS A 430 -8.78 -24.41 -17.64
N MET A 431 -9.36 -23.58 -16.78
CA MET A 431 -8.64 -22.95 -15.68
C MET A 431 -8.37 -23.92 -14.52
N TYR A 432 -7.09 -24.02 -14.16
CA TYR A 432 -6.57 -24.82 -13.06
C TYR A 432 -5.48 -24.01 -12.35
N LEU A 433 -5.81 -23.43 -11.19
CA LEU A 433 -4.91 -22.56 -10.42
C LEU A 433 -4.55 -23.26 -9.11
N ASP A 434 -3.26 -23.31 -8.78
CA ASP A 434 -2.72 -24.00 -7.59
C ASP A 434 -1.37 -23.37 -7.19
N ASP A 435 -1.38 -22.06 -6.93
CA ASP A 435 -0.16 -21.26 -6.72
C ASP A 435 -0.28 -20.29 -5.55
N VAL A 436 0.86 -19.90 -4.98
CA VAL A 436 0.96 -18.67 -4.18
C VAL A 436 1.01 -17.46 -5.12
N LEU A 437 0.03 -16.57 -4.98
CA LEU A 437 -0.15 -15.33 -5.76
C LEU A 437 0.00 -14.10 -4.85
N SER A 438 0.35 -12.94 -5.44
CA SER A 438 0.35 -11.64 -4.75
C SER A 438 -1.02 -10.97 -4.90
N MET A 439 -1.77 -10.88 -3.81
CA MET A 439 -3.12 -10.28 -3.79
C MET A 439 -3.08 -8.75 -3.64
N PRO A 440 -4.14 -8.01 -4.04
CA PRO A 440 -4.20 -6.56 -3.85
C PRO A 440 -4.33 -6.15 -2.38
N ASP A 441 -5.04 -6.95 -1.56
CA ASP A 441 -5.22 -6.80 -0.11
C ASP A 441 -5.39 -8.21 0.51
N SER A 442 -5.04 -8.42 1.78
CA SER A 442 -5.07 -9.74 2.43
C SER A 442 -6.46 -10.20 2.92
N TRP A 443 -7.42 -9.29 3.06
CA TRP A 443 -8.77 -9.54 3.60
C TRP A 443 -9.89 -9.12 2.64
N GLU A 444 -9.82 -7.95 2.03
CA GLU A 444 -10.88 -7.41 1.17
C GLU A 444 -10.84 -8.06 -0.21
N TYR A 445 -9.63 -8.17 -0.77
CA TYR A 445 -9.33 -8.78 -2.06
C TYR A 445 -8.49 -10.07 -1.94
N PRO A 446 -8.97 -11.13 -1.27
CA PRO A 446 -8.28 -12.42 -1.15
C PRO A 446 -8.39 -13.22 -2.46
N PHE A 447 -8.16 -12.55 -3.59
CA PHE A 447 -8.21 -13.07 -4.94
C PHE A 447 -7.35 -12.17 -5.83
N PHE A 448 -6.78 -12.73 -6.89
CA PHE A 448 -5.95 -11.94 -7.78
C PHE A 448 -6.79 -10.97 -8.62
N ALA A 449 -6.18 -9.84 -8.95
CA ALA A 449 -6.54 -9.05 -10.13
C ALA A 449 -5.28 -8.87 -10.98
N ALA A 450 -5.38 -9.11 -12.29
CA ALA A 450 -4.21 -9.28 -13.15
C ALA A 450 -3.46 -7.96 -13.44
N TRP A 451 -4.15 -6.82 -13.46
CA TRP A 451 -3.49 -5.51 -13.65
C TRP A 451 -2.83 -5.01 -12.36
N ASP A 452 -3.46 -5.18 -11.20
CA ASP A 452 -2.86 -4.99 -9.87
C ASP A 452 -1.54 -5.78 -9.75
N SER A 453 -1.59 -7.07 -10.11
CA SER A 453 -0.42 -7.97 -10.11
C SER A 453 0.78 -7.42 -10.90
N ALA A 454 0.53 -6.65 -11.97
CA ALA A 454 1.58 -5.99 -12.75
C ALA A 454 2.23 -4.83 -11.98
N PHE A 455 1.46 -4.08 -11.18
CA PHE A 455 1.99 -3.07 -10.25
C PHE A 455 2.71 -3.70 -9.06
N HIS A 456 2.19 -4.80 -8.49
CA HIS A 456 2.83 -5.54 -7.39
C HIS A 456 4.26 -5.94 -7.74
N CYS A 457 4.50 -6.34 -8.99
CA CYS A 457 5.81 -6.76 -9.45
C CYS A 457 6.89 -5.68 -9.38
N ILE A 458 6.53 -4.39 -9.27
CA ILE A 458 7.50 -3.29 -9.18
C ILE A 458 8.22 -3.25 -7.82
N PRO A 459 7.55 -3.15 -6.65
CA PRO A 459 8.21 -3.30 -5.35
C PRO A 459 8.69 -4.75 -5.10
N LEU A 460 7.97 -5.78 -5.56
CA LEU A 460 8.43 -7.17 -5.44
C LEU A 460 9.80 -7.36 -6.10
N ALA A 461 10.04 -6.80 -7.30
CA ALA A 461 11.33 -6.91 -7.99
C ALA A 461 12.50 -6.24 -7.25
N MET A 462 12.25 -5.35 -6.28
CA MET A 462 13.29 -4.75 -5.45
C MET A 462 13.88 -5.72 -4.41
N ILE A 463 13.14 -6.78 -4.04
CA ILE A 463 13.48 -7.69 -2.94
C ILE A 463 13.41 -9.18 -3.31
N ASP A 464 12.59 -9.57 -4.28
CA ASP A 464 12.42 -10.93 -4.78
C ASP A 464 12.08 -10.93 -6.30
N PRO A 465 13.08 -10.66 -7.17
CA PRO A 465 12.87 -10.65 -8.62
C PRO A 465 12.41 -12.01 -9.16
N GLU A 466 12.73 -13.12 -8.50
CA GLU A 466 12.26 -14.46 -8.94
C GLU A 466 10.75 -14.63 -8.71
N PHE A 467 10.23 -14.18 -7.56
CA PHE A 467 8.79 -14.18 -7.32
C PHE A 467 8.06 -13.19 -8.22
N ALA A 468 8.59 -11.97 -8.43
CA ALA A 468 8.03 -11.00 -9.37
C ALA A 468 7.94 -11.55 -10.79
N LYS A 469 9.02 -12.18 -11.30
CA LYS A 469 9.01 -12.89 -12.59
C LYS A 469 7.99 -14.04 -12.59
N LYS A 470 7.86 -14.82 -11.51
CA LYS A 470 6.85 -15.88 -11.42
C LYS A 470 5.42 -15.35 -11.54
N GLN A 471 5.06 -14.27 -10.84
CA GLN A 471 3.72 -13.70 -10.90
C GLN A 471 3.34 -13.29 -12.34
N LEU A 472 4.25 -12.62 -13.07
CA LEU A 472 4.02 -12.23 -14.46
C LEU A 472 3.98 -13.43 -15.43
N ASP A 473 4.76 -14.48 -15.16
CA ASP A 473 4.79 -15.72 -15.94
C ASP A 473 3.48 -16.51 -15.80
N LEU A 474 2.94 -16.64 -14.58
CA LEU A 474 1.76 -17.45 -14.25
C LEU A 474 0.54 -17.06 -15.09
N PHE A 475 0.18 -15.79 -15.15
CA PHE A 475 -0.98 -15.31 -15.94
C PHE A 475 -0.88 -15.61 -17.44
N THR A 476 0.30 -16.00 -17.94
CA THR A 476 0.54 -16.36 -19.35
C THR A 476 0.59 -17.87 -19.62
N ARG A 477 0.40 -18.71 -18.59
CA ARG A 477 0.36 -20.16 -18.69
C ARG A 477 -0.92 -20.67 -19.35
N GLU A 478 -0.83 -21.85 -19.95
CA GLU A 478 -1.90 -22.55 -20.67
C GLU A 478 -3.14 -22.87 -19.81
N TRP A 479 -3.00 -22.83 -18.48
CA TRP A 479 -4.04 -23.07 -17.48
C TRP A 479 -4.51 -21.81 -16.74
N TYR A 480 -3.94 -20.63 -17.06
CA TYR A 480 -4.38 -19.30 -16.61
C TYR A 480 -4.93 -18.47 -17.77
N MET A 481 -4.16 -18.31 -18.85
CA MET A 481 -4.52 -17.55 -20.04
C MET A 481 -5.56 -18.32 -20.86
N HIS A 482 -6.62 -17.64 -21.29
CA HIS A 482 -7.63 -18.24 -22.17
C HIS A 482 -6.97 -18.63 -23.50
N PRO A 483 -7.34 -19.80 -24.11
CA PRO A 483 -6.86 -20.23 -25.43
C PRO A 483 -7.12 -19.29 -26.63
N ASN A 484 -7.63 -18.08 -26.41
CA ASN A 484 -7.80 -17.02 -27.41
C ASN A 484 -6.77 -15.87 -27.25
N GLY A 485 -5.94 -15.89 -26.20
CA GLY A 485 -4.99 -14.84 -25.82
C GLY A 485 -5.40 -13.96 -24.63
N GLN A 486 -6.63 -14.04 -24.11
CA GLN A 486 -7.09 -13.22 -22.98
C GLN A 486 -6.41 -13.62 -21.67
N LEU A 487 -5.88 -12.62 -20.93
CA LEU A 487 -5.49 -12.78 -19.53
C LEU A 487 -6.75 -12.75 -18.65
N PRO A 488 -6.87 -13.59 -17.61
CA PRO A 488 -8.03 -13.56 -16.71
C PRO A 488 -8.00 -12.29 -15.87
N ALA A 489 -9.13 -11.57 -15.77
CA ALA A 489 -9.20 -10.32 -15.02
C ALA A 489 -9.11 -10.50 -13.49
N TYR A 490 -10.18 -11.00 -12.87
CA TYR A 490 -10.31 -11.26 -11.42
C TYR A 490 -11.38 -12.32 -11.13
N GLU A 491 -11.44 -12.85 -9.89
CA GLU A 491 -12.31 -13.99 -9.52
C GLU A 491 -13.80 -13.82 -9.89
N TRP A 492 -14.36 -12.63 -9.63
CA TRP A 492 -15.77 -12.32 -9.93
C TRP A 492 -16.14 -12.44 -11.42
N ASN A 493 -15.21 -12.13 -12.33
CA ASN A 493 -15.37 -12.31 -13.77
C ASN A 493 -14.00 -12.32 -14.47
N PHE A 494 -13.45 -13.50 -14.74
CA PHE A 494 -12.20 -13.63 -15.50
C PHE A 494 -12.32 -13.07 -16.92
N GLY A 495 -13.54 -12.99 -17.48
CA GLY A 495 -13.82 -12.52 -18.84
C GLY A 495 -13.85 -11.00 -19.01
N ASP A 496 -13.75 -10.22 -17.94
CA ASP A 496 -13.64 -8.76 -18.01
C ASP A 496 -12.30 -8.29 -18.59
N VAL A 497 -12.15 -6.97 -18.68
CA VAL A 497 -10.98 -6.31 -19.30
C VAL A 497 -10.37 -5.33 -18.32
N ASN A 498 -9.10 -5.56 -17.96
CA ASN A 498 -8.28 -4.61 -17.21
C ASN A 498 -7.24 -3.95 -18.15
N PRO A 499 -6.56 -2.88 -17.71
CA PRO A 499 -5.47 -2.26 -18.45
C PRO A 499 -4.34 -3.25 -18.80
N PRO A 500 -3.82 -3.27 -20.04
CA PRO A 500 -2.77 -4.18 -20.51
C PRO A 500 -1.35 -3.79 -20.04
N VAL A 501 -1.20 -3.48 -18.74
CA VAL A 501 0.06 -3.05 -18.10
C VAL A 501 1.10 -4.17 -17.96
N HIS A 502 0.73 -5.44 -18.22
CA HIS A 502 1.58 -6.61 -18.04
C HIS A 502 2.92 -6.55 -18.80
N ALA A 503 2.92 -5.99 -20.03
CA ALA A 503 4.13 -5.80 -20.83
C ALA A 503 5.09 -4.78 -20.22
N TRP A 504 4.56 -3.68 -19.69
CA TRP A 504 5.35 -2.68 -18.97
C TRP A 504 5.96 -3.29 -17.71
N ALA A 505 5.16 -3.99 -16.89
CA ALA A 505 5.66 -4.64 -15.68
C ALA A 505 6.72 -5.71 -15.96
N THR A 506 6.57 -6.49 -17.05
CA THR A 506 7.58 -7.45 -17.52
C THR A 506 8.92 -6.76 -17.80
N PHE A 507 8.91 -5.66 -18.56
CA PHE A 507 10.14 -4.93 -18.88
C PHE A 507 10.70 -4.14 -17.68
N ARG A 508 9.85 -3.63 -16.79
CA ARG A 508 10.27 -2.99 -15.53
C ARG A 508 10.95 -3.99 -14.59
N THR A 509 10.36 -5.17 -14.38
CA THR A 509 10.91 -6.25 -13.54
C THR A 509 12.31 -6.64 -14.02
N PHE A 510 12.44 -6.91 -15.32
CA PHE A 510 13.73 -7.20 -15.98
C PHE A 510 14.77 -6.07 -15.78
N LYS A 511 14.36 -4.79 -15.94
CA LYS A 511 15.25 -3.64 -15.69
C LYS A 511 15.61 -3.44 -14.22
N ILE A 512 14.73 -3.78 -13.28
CA ILE A 512 14.99 -3.67 -11.83
C ILE A 512 15.95 -4.77 -11.39
N GLU A 513 15.78 -6.01 -11.88
CA GLU A 513 16.76 -7.10 -11.67
C GLU A 513 18.16 -6.68 -12.14
N ARG A 514 18.25 -6.11 -13.37
CA ARG A 514 19.50 -5.57 -13.92
C ARG A 514 20.11 -4.47 -13.03
N LYS A 515 19.33 -3.44 -12.65
CA LYS A 515 19.86 -2.28 -11.88
C LYS A 515 20.28 -2.64 -10.44
N MET A 516 19.52 -3.49 -9.75
CA MET A 516 19.75 -3.75 -8.31
C MET A 516 20.67 -4.95 -8.05
N TYR A 517 20.60 -5.98 -8.90
CA TYR A 517 21.29 -7.27 -8.73
C TYR A 517 22.36 -7.56 -9.80
N GLY A 518 22.58 -6.66 -10.77
CA GLY A 518 23.63 -6.80 -11.79
C GLY A 518 23.45 -7.99 -12.74
N ARG A 519 22.23 -8.56 -12.81
CA ARG A 519 21.90 -9.77 -13.58
C ARG A 519 20.55 -9.61 -14.27
N GLU A 520 20.28 -10.43 -15.27
CA GLU A 520 19.05 -10.35 -16.06
C GLU A 520 18.58 -11.71 -16.59
N ASP A 521 17.30 -11.81 -16.91
CA ASP A 521 16.64 -13.05 -17.31
C ASP A 521 16.01 -12.90 -18.71
N LEU A 522 16.83 -13.17 -19.74
CA LEU A 522 16.40 -13.10 -21.14
C LEU A 522 15.39 -14.19 -21.50
N ASP A 523 15.47 -15.37 -20.86
CA ASP A 523 14.54 -16.48 -21.12
C ASP A 523 13.14 -16.19 -20.54
N PHE A 524 13.04 -15.51 -19.39
CA PHE A 524 11.79 -14.90 -18.90
C PHE A 524 11.26 -13.86 -19.88
N LEU A 525 12.09 -12.91 -20.28
CA LEU A 525 11.69 -11.81 -21.15
C LEU A 525 11.17 -12.30 -22.50
N GLU A 526 11.88 -13.26 -23.13
CA GLU A 526 11.50 -13.86 -24.41
C GLU A 526 10.22 -14.71 -24.30
N ARG A 527 10.08 -15.49 -23.24
CA ARG A 527 8.92 -16.37 -23.00
C ARG A 527 7.64 -15.57 -22.76
N VAL A 528 7.68 -14.57 -21.89
CA VAL A 528 6.51 -13.72 -21.59
C VAL A 528 6.16 -12.84 -22.80
N PHE A 529 7.15 -12.32 -23.54
CA PHE A 529 6.93 -11.60 -24.79
C PHE A 529 6.14 -12.42 -25.83
N GLN A 530 6.51 -13.70 -26.03
CA GLN A 530 5.81 -14.57 -26.98
C GLN A 530 4.34 -14.82 -26.60
N LYS A 531 4.03 -14.88 -25.30
CA LYS A 531 2.66 -14.98 -24.80
C LYS A 531 1.89 -13.67 -24.92
N LEU A 532 2.53 -12.55 -24.60
CA LEU A 532 1.94 -11.22 -24.75
C LEU A 532 1.70 -10.85 -26.22
N LEU A 533 2.39 -11.46 -27.19
CA LEU A 533 2.02 -11.34 -28.61
C LEU A 533 0.64 -11.95 -28.90
N LEU A 534 0.25 -13.04 -28.23
CA LEU A 534 -1.09 -13.63 -28.34
C LEU A 534 -2.12 -12.69 -27.72
N ASN A 535 -1.85 -12.13 -26.53
CA ASN A 535 -2.75 -11.18 -25.88
C ASN A 535 -2.91 -9.88 -26.67
N PHE A 536 -1.83 -9.30 -27.19
CA PHE A 536 -1.88 -8.15 -28.09
C PHE A 536 -2.75 -8.43 -29.33
N THR A 537 -2.63 -9.64 -29.89
CA THR A 537 -3.44 -10.06 -31.05
C THR A 537 -4.91 -10.29 -30.67
N TRP A 538 -5.19 -10.78 -29.45
CA TRP A 538 -6.55 -10.82 -28.91
C TRP A 538 -7.17 -9.42 -28.80
N TRP A 539 -6.44 -8.44 -28.27
CA TRP A 539 -6.89 -7.05 -28.20
C TRP A 539 -7.25 -6.50 -29.58
N CYS A 540 -6.34 -6.57 -30.56
CA CYS A 540 -6.61 -6.12 -31.93
C CYS A 540 -7.87 -6.80 -32.53
N ASN A 541 -8.08 -8.09 -32.28
CA ASN A 541 -9.18 -8.86 -32.88
C ASN A 541 -10.51 -8.81 -32.12
N ARG A 542 -10.54 -8.32 -30.87
CA ARG A 542 -11.72 -8.35 -29.98
C ARG A 542 -12.11 -7.02 -29.36
N LYS A 543 -11.23 -6.02 -29.45
CA LYS A 543 -11.38 -4.70 -28.83
C LYS A 543 -11.16 -3.55 -29.82
N ASP A 544 -10.87 -3.86 -31.08
CA ASP A 544 -10.97 -2.97 -32.25
C ASP A 544 -11.74 -3.72 -33.36
N PHE A 545 -13.04 -3.96 -33.13
CA PHE A 545 -13.85 -4.89 -33.93
C PHE A 545 -13.95 -4.51 -35.42
N ASP A 546 -13.98 -3.20 -35.72
CA ASP A 546 -14.05 -2.66 -37.07
C ASP A 546 -12.67 -2.43 -37.73
N GLY A 547 -11.56 -2.71 -37.03
CA GLY A 547 -10.20 -2.48 -37.54
C GLY A 547 -9.85 -0.98 -37.72
N LYS A 548 -10.43 -0.12 -36.88
CA LYS A 548 -10.27 1.34 -36.90
C LYS A 548 -9.00 1.82 -36.20
N ASN A 549 -8.33 0.97 -35.41
CA ASN A 549 -7.27 1.30 -34.45
C ASN A 549 -7.76 2.23 -33.32
N VAL A 550 -9.06 2.23 -33.04
CA VAL A 550 -9.69 2.87 -31.88
C VAL A 550 -10.25 1.75 -31.01
N PHE A 551 -9.88 1.73 -29.74
CA PHE A 551 -10.16 0.58 -28.88
C PHE A 551 -11.34 0.82 -27.94
N GLU A 552 -12.05 -0.27 -27.66
CA GLU A 552 -13.30 -0.32 -26.91
C GLU A 552 -13.16 -1.41 -25.84
N GLY A 553 -12.93 -1.01 -24.58
CA GLY A 553 -12.49 -1.91 -23.50
C GLY A 553 -13.62 -2.47 -22.65
N GLY A 554 -14.49 -1.60 -22.17
CA GLY A 554 -15.39 -1.84 -21.05
C GLY A 554 -14.82 -1.32 -19.73
N PHE A 555 -14.97 -2.11 -18.67
CA PHE A 555 -14.52 -1.89 -17.28
C PHE A 555 -13.19 -1.12 -17.13
N LEU A 556 -12.08 -1.68 -17.62
CA LEU A 556 -10.72 -1.10 -17.59
C LEU A 556 -10.19 -0.65 -16.21
N GLY A 557 -10.78 -1.14 -15.11
CA GLY A 557 -10.34 -0.80 -13.75
C GLY A 557 -10.59 0.66 -13.36
N LEU A 558 -11.57 1.31 -14.01
CA LEU A 558 -11.93 2.72 -13.81
C LEU A 558 -13.46 2.85 -13.64
N ASP A 559 -14.00 2.00 -12.78
CA ASP A 559 -15.39 1.56 -12.63
C ASP A 559 -16.43 2.67 -12.85
N ASN A 560 -16.34 3.73 -12.03
CA ASN A 560 -17.32 4.81 -12.00
C ASN A 560 -16.86 6.10 -12.69
N ILE A 561 -15.71 6.11 -13.38
CA ILE A 561 -15.09 7.33 -13.93
C ILE A 561 -15.93 8.01 -15.02
N GLY A 562 -16.82 7.25 -15.67
CA GLY A 562 -17.66 7.68 -16.77
C GLY A 562 -19.09 8.09 -16.37
N LEU A 563 -19.84 8.54 -17.37
CA LEU A 563 -21.26 8.91 -17.25
C LEU A 563 -22.21 7.70 -17.28
N PHE A 564 -21.78 6.61 -17.93
CA PHE A 564 -22.53 5.37 -18.15
C PHE A 564 -21.70 4.16 -17.71
N ASN A 565 -22.33 2.99 -17.54
CA ASN A 565 -21.56 1.74 -17.47
C ASN A 565 -20.81 1.55 -18.79
N ARG A 566 -19.51 1.25 -18.71
CA ARG A 566 -18.68 0.94 -19.85
C ARG A 566 -18.84 -0.52 -20.28
N SER A 567 -19.25 -1.41 -19.38
CA SER A 567 -19.46 -2.84 -19.64
C SER A 567 -20.86 -3.20 -20.14
N ASP A 568 -21.85 -2.30 -20.00
CA ASP A 568 -23.22 -2.51 -20.53
C ASP A 568 -23.41 -1.83 -21.89
N PRO A 569 -24.41 -2.26 -22.70
CA PRO A 569 -24.87 -1.49 -23.86
C PRO A 569 -25.32 -0.08 -23.46
N LEU A 570 -24.86 0.94 -24.19
CA LEU A 570 -25.17 2.34 -23.89
C LEU A 570 -26.70 2.61 -23.91
N PRO A 571 -27.27 3.31 -22.90
CA PRO A 571 -28.68 3.70 -22.89
C PRO A 571 -29.12 4.57 -24.10
N THR A 572 -28.17 5.24 -24.73
CA THR A 572 -28.33 6.06 -25.96
C THR A 572 -28.35 5.23 -27.26
N GLY A 573 -28.04 3.93 -27.18
CA GLY A 573 -27.50 3.19 -28.32
C GLY A 573 -26.17 3.80 -28.83
N GLY A 574 -25.70 3.30 -29.96
CA GLY A 574 -24.36 3.62 -30.48
C GLY A 574 -23.24 2.90 -29.72
N THR A 575 -22.00 3.26 -30.02
CA THR A 575 -20.78 2.64 -29.47
C THR A 575 -19.97 3.66 -28.67
N LEU A 576 -19.35 3.22 -27.57
CA LEU A 576 -18.46 4.05 -26.75
C LEU A 576 -17.01 3.93 -27.25
N GLU A 577 -16.51 5.00 -27.85
CA GLU A 577 -15.14 5.10 -28.34
C GLU A 577 -14.25 5.65 -27.21
N GLN A 578 -13.38 4.79 -26.67
CA GLN A 578 -12.67 5.04 -25.41
C GLN A 578 -11.25 5.60 -25.62
N ALA A 579 -10.97 6.78 -25.07
CA ALA A 579 -9.68 7.43 -25.16
C ALA A 579 -8.63 6.74 -24.27
N ASP A 580 -9.03 6.24 -23.10
CA ASP A 580 -8.15 5.45 -22.24
C ASP A 580 -7.81 4.09 -22.84
N ALA A 581 -8.79 3.32 -23.33
CA ALA A 581 -8.57 2.05 -24.02
C ALA A 581 -7.57 2.18 -25.19
N THR A 582 -7.72 3.24 -25.98
CA THR A 582 -6.86 3.55 -27.13
C THR A 582 -5.45 3.96 -26.67
N GLY A 583 -5.35 4.81 -25.64
CA GLY A 583 -4.07 5.17 -25.02
C GLY A 583 -3.33 3.99 -24.40
N TRP A 584 -4.05 3.08 -23.74
CA TRP A 584 -3.53 1.83 -23.18
C TRP A 584 -2.95 0.90 -24.26
N MET A 585 -3.61 0.77 -25.42
CA MET A 585 -3.10 -0.05 -26.51
C MET A 585 -1.88 0.58 -27.21
N ALA A 586 -1.80 1.91 -27.28
CA ALA A 586 -0.57 2.59 -27.68
C ALA A 586 0.58 2.36 -26.68
N PHE A 587 0.31 2.40 -25.37
CA PHE A 587 1.28 2.09 -24.32
C PHE A 587 1.76 0.62 -24.37
N TYR A 588 0.85 -0.31 -24.64
CA TYR A 588 1.16 -1.73 -24.84
C TYR A 588 2.04 -1.91 -26.10
N ALA A 589 1.72 -1.24 -27.21
CA ALA A 589 2.52 -1.28 -28.43
C ALA A 589 3.95 -0.77 -28.19
N LEU A 590 4.13 0.36 -27.50
CA LEU A 590 5.46 0.88 -27.15
C LEU A 590 6.21 -0.02 -26.14
N SER A 591 5.49 -0.67 -25.22
CA SER A 591 6.10 -1.62 -24.28
C SER A 591 6.60 -2.88 -24.99
N MET A 592 5.84 -3.41 -25.95
CA MET A 592 6.26 -4.54 -26.78
C MET A 592 7.37 -4.17 -27.76
N LEU A 593 7.37 -2.94 -28.29
CA LEU A 593 8.48 -2.39 -29.08
C LEU A 593 9.78 -2.37 -28.27
N ASN A 594 9.75 -1.89 -27.02
CA ASN A 594 10.89 -1.92 -26.10
C ASN A 594 11.43 -3.32 -25.89
N ILE A 595 10.57 -4.29 -25.56
CA ILE A 595 10.99 -5.67 -25.31
C ILE A 595 11.58 -6.29 -26.59
N ALA A 596 10.98 -6.04 -27.76
CA ALA A 596 11.50 -6.53 -29.03
C ALA A 596 12.88 -5.92 -29.36
N LEU A 597 13.11 -4.64 -29.10
CA LEU A 597 14.42 -3.99 -29.30
C LEU A 597 15.46 -4.47 -28.29
N GLU A 598 15.09 -4.78 -27.05
CA GLU A 598 15.99 -5.38 -26.06
C GLU A 598 16.39 -6.80 -26.48
N LEU A 599 15.43 -7.67 -26.81
CA LEU A 599 15.69 -9.02 -27.29
C LEU A 599 16.49 -9.01 -28.61
N ALA A 600 16.29 -8.02 -29.48
CA ALA A 600 17.05 -7.85 -30.72
C ALA A 600 18.55 -7.60 -30.48
N LYS A 601 18.96 -7.10 -29.30
CA LYS A 601 20.39 -6.96 -28.93
C LYS A 601 21.14 -8.30 -28.95
N HIS A 602 20.42 -9.41 -28.72
CA HIS A 602 20.94 -10.78 -28.58
C HIS A 602 20.46 -11.71 -29.71
N ARG A 603 19.21 -11.56 -30.16
CA ARG A 603 18.58 -12.40 -31.20
C ARG A 603 17.95 -11.51 -32.28
N ARG A 604 18.68 -11.31 -33.37
CA ARG A 604 18.30 -10.38 -34.47
C ARG A 604 16.88 -10.57 -35.03
N ILE A 605 16.27 -11.75 -34.94
CA ILE A 605 14.90 -11.98 -35.40
C ILE A 605 13.88 -11.01 -34.78
N TYR A 606 14.12 -10.51 -33.56
CA TYR A 606 13.23 -9.52 -32.93
C TYR A 606 13.30 -8.11 -33.56
N GLU A 607 14.31 -7.83 -34.40
CA GLU A 607 14.37 -6.64 -35.27
C GLU A 607 13.17 -6.59 -36.26
N ASP A 608 12.71 -7.78 -36.69
CA ASP A 608 11.56 -7.92 -37.59
C ASP A 608 10.26 -7.50 -36.89
N ILE A 609 9.97 -8.10 -35.72
CA ILE A 609 8.72 -7.86 -35.00
C ILE A 609 8.66 -6.50 -34.28
N ALA A 610 9.81 -5.90 -33.93
CA ALA A 610 9.87 -4.50 -33.47
C ALA A 610 9.19 -3.56 -34.48
N SER A 611 9.33 -3.83 -35.78
CA SER A 611 8.71 -3.05 -36.85
C SER A 611 7.17 -3.06 -36.76
N LYS A 612 6.57 -4.23 -36.47
CA LYS A 612 5.10 -4.37 -36.29
C LYS A 612 4.59 -3.45 -35.18
N PHE A 613 5.28 -3.39 -34.05
CA PHE A 613 4.84 -2.60 -32.90
C PHE A 613 5.03 -1.10 -33.11
N PHE A 614 6.10 -0.69 -33.80
CA PHE A 614 6.27 0.68 -34.27
C PHE A 614 5.12 1.09 -35.22
N GLU A 615 4.87 0.32 -36.28
CA GLU A 615 3.83 0.65 -37.27
C GLU A 615 2.43 0.71 -36.64
N HIS A 616 2.11 -0.25 -35.75
CA HIS A 616 0.81 -0.28 -35.09
C HIS A 616 0.61 0.86 -34.09
N PHE A 617 1.67 1.29 -33.37
CA PHE A 617 1.61 2.50 -32.54
C PHE A 617 1.27 3.75 -33.37
N ILE A 618 1.87 3.90 -34.56
CA ILE A 618 1.60 5.04 -35.45
C ILE A 618 0.17 5.03 -35.98
N LEU A 619 -0.39 3.85 -36.29
CA LEU A 619 -1.79 3.72 -36.71
C LEU A 619 -2.78 4.10 -35.60
N ILE A 620 -2.52 3.68 -34.35
CA ILE A 620 -3.32 4.08 -33.18
C ILE A 620 -3.25 5.59 -32.97
N SER A 621 -2.06 6.18 -33.06
CA SER A 621 -1.89 7.62 -32.91
C SER A 621 -2.69 8.42 -33.94
N ASP A 622 -2.70 7.98 -35.21
CA ASP A 622 -3.46 8.64 -36.28
C ASP A 622 -4.95 8.52 -36.02
N ALA A 623 -5.47 7.31 -35.77
CA ALA A 623 -6.90 7.07 -35.54
C ALA A 623 -7.45 7.79 -34.29
N MET A 624 -6.63 7.92 -33.25
CA MET A 624 -6.97 8.68 -32.03
C MET A 624 -6.98 10.19 -32.27
N SER A 625 -6.13 10.70 -33.17
CA SER A 625 -5.88 12.13 -33.38
C SER A 625 -6.62 12.75 -34.56
N TYR A 626 -6.88 11.97 -35.61
CA TYR A 626 -7.39 12.42 -36.91
C TYR A 626 -8.31 11.36 -37.50
N ARG A 627 -9.55 11.74 -37.83
CA ARG A 627 -10.50 10.87 -38.53
C ARG A 627 -10.67 11.32 -39.97
N HIS A 628 -10.77 10.35 -40.88
CA HIS A 628 -10.81 10.60 -42.31
C HIS A 628 -12.23 11.05 -42.74
N GLY A 629 -12.47 12.36 -42.73
CA GLY A 629 -13.67 13.00 -43.26
C GLY A 629 -14.15 14.16 -42.40
N ASP A 630 -14.38 15.33 -43.03
CA ASP A 630 -14.59 16.66 -42.43
C ASP A 630 -15.72 16.82 -41.40
N LYS A 631 -16.50 15.77 -41.12
CA LYS A 631 -17.61 15.76 -40.16
C LYS A 631 -17.34 14.99 -38.86
N THR A 632 -16.32 14.14 -38.81
CA THR A 632 -16.07 13.27 -37.65
C THR A 632 -15.13 13.92 -36.64
N LYS A 633 -15.53 13.95 -35.36
CA LYS A 633 -14.64 14.44 -34.29
C LYS A 633 -13.67 13.34 -33.84
N SER A 634 -12.43 13.74 -33.61
CA SER A 634 -11.39 12.95 -32.94
C SER A 634 -11.72 12.73 -31.46
N LEU A 635 -10.98 11.86 -30.77
CA LEU A 635 -11.00 11.79 -29.30
C LEU A 635 -10.23 12.97 -28.65
N TRP A 636 -9.38 13.66 -29.42
CA TRP A 636 -8.83 14.96 -29.06
C TRP A 636 -9.85 16.08 -29.34
N ASN A 637 -9.95 17.05 -28.43
CA ASN A 637 -10.76 18.25 -28.59
C ASN A 637 -9.85 19.50 -28.69
N GLU A 638 -9.85 20.15 -29.87
CA GLU A 638 -9.02 21.32 -30.17
C GLU A 638 -9.49 22.63 -29.50
N GLU A 639 -10.70 22.68 -28.94
CA GLU A 639 -11.26 23.85 -28.23
C GLU A 639 -10.82 23.86 -26.76
N ASP A 640 -10.91 22.71 -26.09
CA ASP A 640 -10.50 22.51 -24.70
C ASP A 640 -9.01 22.15 -24.59
N GLY A 641 -8.39 21.65 -25.67
CA GLY A 641 -7.01 21.16 -25.67
C GLY A 641 -6.82 19.95 -24.75
N PHE A 642 -7.75 18.98 -24.81
CA PHE A 642 -7.80 17.80 -23.93
C PHE A 642 -8.37 16.57 -24.68
N TYR A 643 -8.15 15.36 -24.15
CA TYR A 643 -8.71 14.11 -24.66
C TYR A 643 -10.01 13.71 -23.92
N TYR A 644 -10.99 13.20 -24.65
CA TYR A 644 -12.29 12.76 -24.12
C TYR A 644 -12.78 11.48 -24.81
N ASP A 645 -13.56 10.66 -24.09
CA ASP A 645 -14.38 9.59 -24.68
C ASP A 645 -15.47 10.18 -25.60
N ALA A 646 -15.89 9.42 -26.61
CA ALA A 646 -16.98 9.82 -27.51
C ALA A 646 -18.03 8.71 -27.69
N ILE A 647 -19.31 9.10 -27.83
CA ILE A 647 -20.37 8.19 -28.29
C ILE A 647 -20.50 8.35 -29.82
N SER A 648 -20.61 7.21 -30.50
CA SER A 648 -20.59 7.11 -31.96
C SER A 648 -21.83 6.38 -32.47
N TRP A 649 -22.65 7.07 -33.27
CA TRP A 649 -23.82 6.49 -33.95
C TRP A 649 -23.55 6.30 -35.46
N GLY A 650 -22.28 6.04 -35.80
CA GLY A 650 -21.83 5.84 -37.18
C GLY A 650 -21.09 7.04 -37.79
N PRO A 651 -20.67 6.95 -39.07
CA PRO A 651 -19.63 7.80 -39.66
C PRO A 651 -19.90 9.32 -39.80
N GLU A 652 -21.06 9.83 -39.37
CA GLU A 652 -21.35 11.28 -39.37
C GLU A 652 -21.78 11.81 -37.99
N TRP A 653 -21.99 10.96 -36.98
CA TRP A 653 -22.61 11.34 -35.71
C TRP A 653 -21.76 10.90 -34.52
N THR A 654 -21.02 11.86 -33.96
CA THR A 654 -20.12 11.65 -32.80
C THR A 654 -20.35 12.73 -31.73
N HIS A 655 -20.40 12.34 -30.46
CA HIS A 655 -20.57 13.24 -29.31
C HIS A 655 -19.48 12.98 -28.27
N GLN A 656 -18.54 13.92 -28.15
CA GLN A 656 -17.50 13.89 -27.11
C GLN A 656 -18.11 14.20 -25.74
N MET A 657 -17.89 13.32 -24.76
CA MET A 657 -18.28 13.56 -23.37
C MET A 657 -17.19 14.39 -22.68
N LYS A 658 -17.42 15.70 -22.48
CA LYS A 658 -16.44 16.64 -21.90
C LYS A 658 -16.18 16.43 -20.38
N VAL A 659 -15.84 15.21 -19.98
CA VAL A 659 -15.48 14.80 -18.61
C VAL A 659 -13.96 14.82 -18.49
N ARG A 660 -13.41 15.79 -17.76
CA ARG A 660 -11.97 15.91 -17.50
C ARG A 660 -11.56 14.96 -16.37
N SER A 661 -11.31 13.71 -16.73
CA SER A 661 -10.79 12.66 -15.82
C SER A 661 -9.43 12.13 -16.26
N LEU A 662 -8.87 11.17 -15.51
CA LEU A 662 -7.68 10.40 -15.92
C LEU A 662 -7.78 9.83 -17.34
N VAL A 663 -8.99 9.60 -17.87
CA VAL A 663 -9.23 9.17 -19.26
C VAL A 663 -8.50 10.06 -20.27
N GLY A 664 -8.45 11.38 -20.02
CA GLY A 664 -7.73 12.32 -20.87
C GLY A 664 -6.23 12.48 -20.56
N LEU A 665 -5.75 11.89 -19.45
CA LEU A 665 -4.35 11.89 -19.02
C LEU A 665 -3.61 10.59 -19.40
N ILE A 666 -4.31 9.44 -19.40
CA ILE A 666 -3.81 8.11 -19.81
C ILE A 666 -3.06 8.11 -21.16
N PRO A 667 -3.42 8.90 -22.19
CA PRO A 667 -2.65 9.00 -23.45
C PRO A 667 -1.20 9.47 -23.26
N MET A 668 -0.85 10.10 -22.14
CA MET A 668 0.55 10.44 -21.80
C MET A 668 1.41 9.20 -21.53
N TYR A 669 0.83 8.09 -21.08
CA TYR A 669 1.56 6.84 -20.77
C TYR A 669 2.26 6.27 -22.00
N ALA A 670 1.61 6.40 -23.16
CA ALA A 670 2.18 6.05 -24.46
C ALA A 670 3.27 7.04 -24.87
N THR A 671 4.44 6.90 -24.24
CA THR A 671 5.64 7.69 -24.51
C THR A 671 6.92 6.84 -24.44
N LEU A 672 7.77 6.96 -25.45
CA LEU A 672 9.04 6.25 -25.59
C LEU A 672 10.08 7.10 -26.34
N THR A 673 11.28 7.22 -25.76
CA THR A 673 12.47 7.74 -26.44
C THR A 673 13.23 6.63 -27.15
N LEU A 674 13.61 6.85 -28.42
CA LEU A 674 14.57 5.98 -29.12
C LEU A 674 15.89 6.72 -29.31
N GLU A 675 16.99 6.15 -28.85
CA GLU A 675 18.33 6.73 -28.98
C GLU A 675 18.96 6.48 -30.37
N PRO A 676 19.82 7.39 -30.86
CA PRO A 676 20.56 7.20 -32.12
C PRO A 676 21.34 5.88 -32.16
N GLN A 677 21.93 5.48 -31.03
CA GLN A 677 22.74 4.27 -30.93
C GLN A 677 21.89 3.00 -31.10
N VAL A 678 20.70 2.95 -30.50
CA VAL A 678 19.72 1.86 -30.68
C VAL A 678 19.27 1.79 -32.14
N ILE A 679 18.97 2.93 -32.76
CA ILE A 679 18.56 3.01 -34.16
C ILE A 679 19.70 2.60 -35.12
N ALA A 680 20.95 2.93 -34.80
CA ALA A 680 22.13 2.54 -35.57
C ALA A 680 22.45 1.04 -35.44
N ARG A 681 22.25 0.45 -34.25
CA ARG A 681 22.44 -0.98 -33.97
C ARG A 681 21.47 -1.88 -34.74
N PHE A 682 20.30 -1.35 -35.12
CA PHE A 682 19.23 -2.10 -35.80
C PHE A 682 18.91 -1.55 -37.21
N PRO A 683 19.77 -1.81 -38.21
CA PRO A 683 19.68 -1.19 -39.53
C PRO A 683 18.45 -1.60 -40.37
N GLN A 684 17.84 -2.77 -40.14
CA GLN A 684 16.60 -3.18 -40.82
C GLN A 684 15.38 -2.55 -40.16
N PHE A 685 15.36 -2.43 -38.83
CA PHE A 685 14.36 -1.65 -38.12
C PHE A 685 14.41 -0.18 -38.56
N LYS A 686 15.62 0.42 -38.57
CA LYS A 686 15.84 1.77 -39.10
C LYS A 686 15.36 1.90 -40.55
N LYS A 687 15.71 0.97 -41.43
CA LYS A 687 15.27 0.98 -42.84
C LYS A 687 13.75 0.94 -42.98
N ARG A 688 13.02 0.23 -42.11
CA ARG A 688 11.55 0.20 -42.11
C ARG A 688 10.92 1.45 -41.51
N MET A 689 11.48 1.96 -40.41
CA MET A 689 11.10 3.25 -39.82
C MET A 689 11.26 4.37 -40.87
N ASP A 690 12.43 4.47 -41.51
CA ASP A 690 12.71 5.39 -42.62
C ASP A 690 11.74 5.17 -43.80
N TRP A 691 11.47 3.90 -44.19
CA TRP A 691 10.52 3.60 -45.27
C TRP A 691 9.12 4.10 -44.93
N PHE A 692 8.61 3.81 -43.73
CA PHE A 692 7.29 4.24 -43.30
C PHE A 692 7.19 5.77 -43.30
N ILE A 693 8.17 6.47 -42.72
CA ILE A 693 8.21 7.94 -42.68
C ILE A 693 8.18 8.53 -44.10
N ASN A 694 8.94 7.97 -45.04
CA ASN A 694 8.98 8.46 -46.42
C ASN A 694 7.72 8.09 -47.24
N ASN A 695 7.06 6.96 -46.98
CA ASN A 695 5.93 6.44 -47.79
C ASN A 695 4.54 6.62 -47.13
N ARG A 696 4.50 7.11 -45.90
CA ARG A 696 3.29 7.50 -45.13
C ARG A 696 3.50 8.89 -44.51
N HIS A 697 4.09 9.80 -45.29
CA HIS A 697 4.67 11.04 -44.79
C HIS A 697 3.67 12.00 -44.12
N GLU A 698 2.39 11.95 -44.48
CA GLU A 698 1.33 12.67 -43.75
C GLU A 698 1.09 12.08 -42.36
N VAL A 699 0.82 10.77 -42.28
CA VAL A 699 0.58 10.05 -41.02
C VAL A 699 1.79 10.17 -40.09
N ALA A 700 3.00 9.92 -40.59
CA ALA A 700 4.24 10.06 -39.82
C ALA A 700 4.50 11.52 -39.39
N GLY A 701 4.13 12.50 -40.23
CA GLY A 701 4.28 13.93 -39.93
C GLY A 701 3.27 14.49 -38.93
N ARG A 702 2.09 13.85 -38.80
CA ARG A 702 1.03 14.22 -37.85
C ARG A 702 1.18 13.56 -36.47
N ASN A 703 1.82 12.39 -36.40
CA ASN A 703 1.75 11.49 -35.23
C ASN A 703 3.09 11.20 -34.54
N ILE A 704 4.24 11.47 -35.16
CA ILE A 704 5.51 11.34 -34.47
C ILE A 704 5.88 12.71 -33.89
N ALA A 705 5.71 12.84 -32.56
CA ALA A 705 5.94 14.07 -31.80
C ALA A 705 7.25 14.79 -32.18
N SER A 706 8.32 14.04 -32.51
CA SER A 706 9.32 14.57 -33.44
C SER A 706 10.19 13.51 -34.15
N MET A 707 10.16 13.54 -35.50
CA MET A 707 11.25 13.01 -36.35
C MET A 707 12.22 14.09 -36.85
N LYS A 708 11.75 15.35 -36.99
CA LYS A 708 12.50 16.43 -37.67
C LYS A 708 13.30 17.32 -36.72
N ARG A 709 12.82 17.51 -35.49
CA ARG A 709 13.47 18.31 -34.43
C ARG A 709 14.02 17.36 -33.38
N ARG A 710 15.29 17.01 -33.51
CA ARG A 710 15.98 16.07 -32.63
C ARG A 710 15.95 16.54 -31.17
N GLY A 711 15.75 15.60 -30.26
CA GLY A 711 15.71 15.87 -28.82
C GLY A 711 17.10 16.09 -28.24
N LYS A 712 17.18 16.10 -26.90
CA LYS A 712 18.46 15.94 -26.19
C LYS A 712 19.17 14.69 -26.73
N ASP A 713 20.49 14.75 -26.90
CA ASP A 713 21.35 13.64 -27.33
C ASP A 713 20.92 12.97 -28.67
N ASP A 714 20.36 13.75 -29.61
CA ASP A 714 19.80 13.33 -30.90
C ASP A 714 18.67 12.27 -30.83
N ARG A 715 18.05 12.12 -29.65
CA ARG A 715 16.92 11.18 -29.42
C ARG A 715 15.72 11.48 -30.33
N LEU A 716 14.93 10.44 -30.60
CA LEU A 716 13.58 10.51 -31.17
C LEU A 716 12.52 10.33 -30.07
N LEU A 717 11.32 10.87 -30.29
CA LEU A 717 10.16 10.68 -29.40
C LEU A 717 8.98 10.05 -30.15
N LEU A 718 8.56 8.87 -29.68
CA LEU A 718 7.27 8.26 -30.01
C LEU A 718 6.30 8.59 -28.89
N SER A 719 5.28 9.41 -29.15
CA SER A 719 4.21 9.67 -28.18
C SER A 719 2.93 10.15 -28.86
N LEU A 720 1.77 9.81 -28.27
CA LEU A 720 0.46 10.36 -28.64
C LEU A 720 0.38 11.88 -28.39
N CYS A 721 1.15 12.38 -27.41
CA CYS A 721 1.19 13.78 -27.04
C CYS A 721 2.36 14.49 -27.75
N SER A 722 2.05 15.40 -28.67
CA SER A 722 3.03 16.37 -29.21
C SER A 722 3.44 17.40 -28.14
N GLU A 723 4.46 18.22 -28.41
CA GLU A 723 4.90 19.27 -27.47
C GLU A 723 3.74 20.19 -27.04
N ASP A 724 2.90 20.60 -28.00
CA ASP A 724 1.75 21.49 -27.75
C ASP A 724 0.61 20.79 -27.01
N ARG A 725 0.28 19.54 -27.37
CA ARG A 725 -0.75 18.76 -26.66
C ARG A 725 -0.31 18.46 -25.22
N LEU A 726 0.95 18.08 -25.02
CA LEU A 726 1.54 17.87 -23.69
C LEU A 726 1.48 19.16 -22.85
N ARG A 727 1.83 20.31 -23.44
CA ARG A 727 1.72 21.62 -22.77
C ARG A 727 0.28 21.95 -22.38
N SER A 728 -0.70 21.63 -23.23
CA SER A 728 -2.11 21.84 -22.96
C SER A 728 -2.63 20.94 -21.83
N ILE A 729 -2.36 19.63 -21.90
CA ILE A 729 -2.77 18.66 -20.88
C ILE A 729 -2.16 19.01 -19.52
N LEU A 730 -0.86 19.33 -19.47
CA LEU A 730 -0.17 19.67 -18.23
C LEU A 730 -0.71 20.94 -17.56
N LYS A 731 -1.23 21.90 -18.32
CA LYS A 731 -1.92 23.08 -17.76
C LYS A 731 -3.12 22.67 -16.88
N TYR A 732 -3.90 21.67 -17.30
CA TYR A 732 -4.99 21.14 -16.47
C TYR A 732 -4.47 20.22 -15.36
N MET A 733 -3.54 19.31 -15.70
CA MET A 733 -3.02 18.31 -14.76
C MET A 733 -2.34 18.94 -13.53
N LEU A 734 -1.73 20.13 -13.70
CA LEU A 734 -0.98 20.83 -12.66
C LEU A 734 -1.75 22.03 -12.05
N ASP A 735 -3.04 22.23 -12.38
CA ASP A 735 -3.87 23.27 -11.77
C ASP A 735 -4.52 22.76 -10.46
N PRO A 736 -4.33 23.46 -9.32
CA PRO A 736 -4.96 23.10 -8.05
C PRO A 736 -6.50 23.06 -8.07
N ASN A 737 -7.12 23.81 -8.98
CA ASN A 737 -8.56 23.88 -9.18
C ASN A 737 -9.10 22.79 -10.11
N GLU A 738 -8.20 22.07 -10.81
CA GLU A 738 -8.52 20.92 -11.65
C GLU A 738 -7.99 19.64 -10.97
N PHE A 739 -6.85 19.11 -11.41
CA PHE A 739 -6.37 17.79 -11.02
C PHE A 739 -5.35 17.76 -9.88
N LEU A 740 -4.61 18.85 -9.61
CA LEU A 740 -3.50 18.82 -8.66
C LEU A 740 -3.98 18.97 -7.21
N GLY A 741 -4.09 17.86 -6.48
CA GLY A 741 -4.24 17.88 -5.02
C GLY A 741 -2.90 18.15 -4.33
N ASP A 742 -2.93 18.55 -3.06
CA ASP A 742 -1.69 18.66 -2.26
C ASP A 742 -1.05 17.30 -1.93
N ASN A 743 -1.78 16.21 -2.16
CA ASN A 743 -1.33 14.83 -1.93
C ASN A 743 -1.13 13.99 -3.21
N GLY A 744 -1.31 14.56 -4.41
CA GLY A 744 -1.16 13.85 -5.69
C GLY A 744 -2.13 14.30 -6.80
N ILE A 745 -2.15 13.60 -7.93
CA ILE A 745 -3.08 13.85 -9.04
C ILE A 745 -4.41 13.12 -8.80
N ARG A 746 -5.51 13.88 -8.81
CA ARG A 746 -6.90 13.41 -8.65
C ARG A 746 -7.37 12.59 -9.85
N SER A 747 -8.33 11.67 -9.63
CA SER A 747 -8.92 10.85 -10.69
C SER A 747 -9.90 11.59 -11.61
N LEU A 748 -10.57 12.62 -11.09
CA LEU A 748 -11.43 13.55 -11.83
C LEU A 748 -11.06 15.00 -11.48
N SER A 749 -11.16 15.91 -12.44
CA SER A 749 -10.94 17.34 -12.22
C SER A 749 -11.96 17.92 -11.24
N LYS A 750 -11.45 18.68 -10.26
CA LYS A 750 -12.23 19.42 -9.26
C LYS A 750 -13.12 20.52 -9.87
N PHE A 751 -12.88 20.93 -11.11
CA PHE A 751 -13.78 21.77 -11.92
C PHE A 751 -15.21 21.19 -12.00
N HIS A 752 -15.35 19.87 -12.03
CA HIS A 752 -16.64 19.17 -12.08
C HIS A 752 -17.39 19.13 -10.74
N LYS A 753 -16.90 19.82 -9.71
CA LYS A 753 -17.67 20.10 -8.48
C LYS A 753 -18.81 21.08 -8.76
N ASP A 754 -18.48 22.18 -9.44
CA ASP A 754 -19.41 23.26 -9.78
C ASP A 754 -19.96 23.12 -11.22
N HIS A 755 -19.29 22.32 -12.06
CA HIS A 755 -19.65 22.07 -13.46
C HIS A 755 -19.84 20.57 -13.75
N PRO A 756 -20.82 19.89 -13.14
CA PRO A 756 -21.09 18.48 -13.40
C PRO A 756 -21.47 18.25 -14.87
N VAL A 757 -21.06 17.11 -15.42
CA VAL A 757 -21.42 16.70 -16.79
C VAL A 757 -22.63 15.79 -16.71
N SER A 758 -23.70 16.13 -17.43
CA SER A 758 -24.96 15.39 -17.39
C SER A 758 -25.56 15.18 -18.78
N MET A 759 -26.37 14.14 -18.94
CA MET A 759 -27.13 13.84 -20.17
C MET A 759 -28.48 13.24 -19.81
N ASP A 760 -29.57 13.82 -20.32
CA ASP A 760 -30.88 13.16 -20.32
C ASP A 760 -30.92 12.12 -21.46
N VAL A 761 -31.26 10.89 -21.11
CA VAL A 761 -31.46 9.79 -22.05
C VAL A 761 -32.79 9.13 -21.73
N ASN A 762 -33.75 9.23 -22.65
CA ASN A 762 -35.11 8.69 -22.51
C ASN A 762 -35.87 9.17 -21.25
N GLY A 763 -35.57 10.36 -20.72
CA GLY A 763 -36.17 10.90 -19.49
C GLY A 763 -35.47 10.45 -18.20
N GLN A 764 -34.34 9.76 -18.30
CA GLN A 764 -33.43 9.49 -17.19
C GLN A 764 -32.19 10.39 -17.32
N ASN A 765 -31.95 11.23 -16.30
CA ASN A 765 -30.76 12.07 -16.24
C ASN A 765 -29.57 11.29 -15.64
N TYR A 766 -28.53 11.11 -16.44
CA TYR A 766 -27.23 10.57 -16.02
C TYR A 766 -26.30 11.72 -15.68
N SER A 767 -25.48 11.61 -14.63
CA SER A 767 -24.56 12.69 -14.22
C SER A 767 -23.26 12.18 -13.59
N VAL A 768 -22.19 12.95 -13.79
CA VAL A 768 -20.90 12.82 -13.10
C VAL A 768 -20.44 14.17 -12.56
N SER A 769 -19.96 14.17 -11.32
CA SER A 769 -19.52 15.33 -10.54
C SER A 769 -18.25 14.98 -9.77
N TYR A 770 -17.52 15.99 -9.29
CA TYR A 770 -16.35 15.77 -8.44
C TYR A 770 -16.74 15.32 -7.03
N ILE A 771 -16.31 14.11 -6.65
CA ILE A 771 -16.51 13.48 -5.36
C ILE A 771 -15.11 13.12 -4.83
N PRO A 772 -14.55 13.84 -3.83
CA PRO A 772 -13.15 13.70 -3.46
C PRO A 772 -12.81 12.39 -2.74
N GLY A 773 -13.75 11.77 -2.03
CA GLY A 773 -13.52 10.61 -1.17
C GLY A 773 -14.36 9.41 -1.55
N ASP A 774 -15.14 8.89 -0.61
CA ASP A 774 -16.04 7.74 -0.76
C ASP A 774 -17.11 7.95 -1.86
N SER A 775 -17.63 6.89 -2.48
CA SER A 775 -18.64 7.00 -3.55
C SER A 775 -20.01 7.41 -3.02
N ASP A 776 -20.63 8.45 -3.61
CA ASP A 776 -21.97 8.92 -3.23
C ASP A 776 -23.13 8.00 -3.68
N SER A 777 -22.81 6.94 -4.40
CA SER A 777 -23.75 6.03 -5.05
C SER A 777 -23.18 4.61 -5.18
N GLY A 778 -24.06 3.60 -5.13
CA GLY A 778 -23.72 2.19 -5.37
C GLY A 778 -23.63 1.80 -6.85
N LEU A 779 -23.43 2.78 -7.75
CA LEU A 779 -23.20 2.52 -9.17
C LEU A 779 -21.91 1.70 -9.32
N PHE A 780 -21.97 0.65 -10.15
CA PHE A 780 -20.86 -0.29 -10.44
C PHE A 780 -20.42 -1.20 -9.27
N GLY A 781 -21.05 -1.10 -8.10
CA GLY A 781 -21.18 -2.20 -7.13
C GLY A 781 -20.07 -2.41 -6.10
N GLY A 782 -19.10 -1.49 -5.97
CA GLY A 782 -17.95 -1.64 -5.06
C GLY A 782 -17.67 -0.45 -4.14
N ASN A 783 -16.60 -0.60 -3.33
CA ASN A 783 -16.00 0.41 -2.44
C ASN A 783 -15.38 1.59 -3.22
N SER A 784 -14.79 1.27 -4.36
CA SER A 784 -13.89 2.10 -5.16
C SER A 784 -14.56 3.36 -5.75
N ASN A 785 -13.85 4.50 -5.73
CA ASN A 785 -14.28 5.74 -6.38
C ASN A 785 -13.20 6.41 -7.26
N TRP A 786 -13.50 6.57 -8.55
CA TRP A 786 -12.67 7.24 -9.57
C TRP A 786 -13.17 8.65 -9.94
N ARG A 787 -14.13 9.22 -9.18
CA ARG A 787 -14.72 10.55 -9.43
C ARG A 787 -14.03 11.70 -8.67
N GLY A 788 -12.78 11.52 -8.25
CA GLY A 788 -12.03 12.57 -7.53
C GLY A 788 -10.88 12.14 -6.61
N PRO A 789 -10.87 10.93 -6.00
CA PRO A 789 -9.76 10.48 -5.16
C PRO A 789 -8.43 10.33 -5.89
N ILE A 790 -7.34 10.22 -5.15
CA ILE A 790 -5.97 9.98 -5.60
C ILE A 790 -5.66 8.49 -5.51
N TRP A 791 -5.11 7.92 -6.60
CA TRP A 791 -4.81 6.50 -6.74
C TRP A 791 -3.32 6.32 -7.11
N ILE A 792 -2.59 5.46 -6.41
CA ILE A 792 -1.12 5.38 -6.54
C ILE A 792 -0.71 4.80 -7.90
N ALA A 793 -1.35 3.73 -8.38
CA ALA A 793 -1.00 3.05 -9.64
C ALA A 793 -0.93 4.00 -10.86
N VAL A 794 -1.96 4.82 -11.04
CA VAL A 794 -2.06 5.80 -12.15
C VAL A 794 -1.13 6.99 -11.95
N ASN A 795 -0.93 7.45 -10.71
CA ASN A 795 0.03 8.50 -10.39
C ASN A 795 1.47 8.05 -10.70
N PHE A 796 1.83 6.81 -10.40
CA PHE A 796 3.13 6.23 -10.70
C PHE A 796 3.41 6.18 -12.22
N LEU A 797 2.39 5.89 -13.03
CA LEU A 797 2.50 5.93 -14.50
C LEU A 797 2.59 7.36 -15.04
N LEU A 798 1.91 8.35 -14.45
CA LEU A 798 2.11 9.76 -14.78
C LEU A 798 3.55 10.20 -14.48
N VAL A 799 4.10 9.82 -13.33
CA VAL A 799 5.49 10.06 -12.93
C VAL A 799 6.48 9.43 -13.92
N GLU A 800 6.33 8.15 -14.28
CA GLU A 800 7.17 7.52 -15.32
C GLU A 800 7.08 8.25 -16.67
N SER A 801 5.89 8.73 -17.04
CA SER A 801 5.67 9.43 -18.31
C SER A 801 6.37 10.78 -18.36
N LEU A 802 6.25 11.57 -17.27
CA LEU A 802 6.95 12.84 -17.10
C LEU A 802 8.47 12.67 -17.18
N LEU A 803 9.02 11.63 -16.56
CA LEU A 803 10.45 11.31 -16.64
C LEU A 803 10.88 10.93 -18.07
N ARG A 804 10.10 10.13 -18.79
CA ARG A 804 10.38 9.80 -20.21
C ARG A 804 10.31 11.02 -21.13
N PHE A 805 9.36 11.93 -20.93
CA PHE A 805 9.33 13.21 -21.65
C PHE A 805 10.53 14.10 -21.28
N TYR A 806 10.95 14.11 -20.00
CA TYR A 806 12.16 14.80 -19.56
C TYR A 806 13.44 14.25 -20.24
N MET A 807 13.57 12.93 -20.42
CA MET A 807 14.70 12.33 -21.16
C MET A 807 14.80 12.85 -22.61
N PHE A 808 13.68 13.26 -23.23
CA PHE A 808 13.66 13.85 -24.58
C PHE A 808 13.90 15.37 -24.60
N TYR A 809 13.12 16.13 -23.83
CA TYR A 809 13.14 17.61 -23.88
C TYR A 809 14.20 18.25 -22.96
N GLY A 810 14.69 17.51 -21.96
CA GLY A 810 15.58 18.01 -20.92
C GLY A 810 15.06 19.27 -20.21
N ASN A 811 15.98 20.14 -19.83
CA ASN A 811 15.69 21.37 -19.06
C ASN A 811 14.99 22.47 -19.88
N THR A 812 14.74 22.25 -21.18
CA THR A 812 14.25 23.27 -22.12
C THR A 812 12.73 23.36 -22.15
N PHE A 813 12.02 22.24 -22.11
CA PHE A 813 10.57 22.23 -21.98
C PHE A 813 10.20 22.44 -20.51
N LYS A 814 9.73 23.66 -20.22
CA LYS A 814 9.18 24.00 -18.91
C LYS A 814 7.66 24.21 -18.97
N VAL A 815 7.01 23.89 -17.86
CA VAL A 815 5.60 24.16 -17.56
C VAL A 815 5.49 24.83 -16.20
N GLU A 816 4.38 25.51 -15.97
CA GLU A 816 4.07 26.12 -14.67
C GLU A 816 3.60 25.03 -13.70
N CYS A 817 4.14 24.98 -12.48
CA CYS A 817 3.83 23.92 -11.51
C CYS A 817 3.90 24.46 -10.07
N PRO A 818 2.75 24.65 -9.37
CA PRO A 818 1.37 24.55 -9.87
C PRO A 818 1.05 25.55 -10.99
N THR A 819 0.05 25.27 -11.82
CA THR A 819 -0.48 26.26 -12.78
C THR A 819 -1.05 27.48 -12.04
N GLY A 820 -0.79 28.67 -12.57
CA GLY A 820 -1.12 29.96 -11.95
C GLY A 820 -0.18 30.43 -10.82
N SER A 821 0.90 29.72 -10.52
CA SER A 821 1.87 30.09 -9.45
C SER A 821 2.96 31.07 -9.89
N GLY A 822 3.27 31.14 -11.19
CA GLY A 822 4.46 31.77 -11.74
C GLY A 822 5.75 30.92 -11.69
N ASP A 823 5.74 29.77 -11.00
CA ASP A 823 6.93 28.91 -10.83
C ASP A 823 7.05 27.87 -11.98
N TYR A 824 8.11 27.98 -12.79
CA TYR A 824 8.31 27.17 -14.01
C TYR A 824 9.35 26.04 -13.85
N MET A 825 8.88 24.81 -13.90
CA MET A 825 9.65 23.56 -13.73
C MET A 825 9.85 22.80 -15.04
N HIS A 826 10.95 22.06 -15.18
CA HIS A 826 11.07 21.00 -16.20
C HIS A 826 10.48 19.70 -15.67
N LEU A 827 10.11 18.78 -16.57
CA LEU A 827 9.27 17.62 -16.23
C LEU A 827 9.89 16.66 -15.19
N GLY A 828 11.23 16.62 -15.06
CA GLY A 828 11.90 15.95 -13.94
C GLY A 828 11.45 16.46 -12.56
N HIS A 829 11.52 17.78 -12.31
CA HIS A 829 11.05 18.36 -11.04
C HIS A 829 9.52 18.27 -10.88
N VAL A 830 8.75 18.20 -11.96
CA VAL A 830 7.29 17.95 -11.89
C VAL A 830 7.02 16.51 -11.42
N ALA A 831 7.78 15.53 -11.91
CA ALA A 831 7.70 14.14 -11.46
C ALA A 831 8.15 13.96 -10.00
N GLU A 832 9.16 14.72 -9.57
CA GLU A 832 9.62 14.80 -8.17
C GLU A 832 8.57 15.47 -7.26
N GLU A 833 8.01 16.61 -7.65
CA GLU A 833 6.93 17.31 -6.91
C GLU A 833 5.72 16.40 -6.68
N ILE A 834 5.31 15.62 -7.70
CA ILE A 834 4.21 14.65 -7.57
C ILE A 834 4.59 13.49 -6.63
N GLN A 835 5.80 12.93 -6.73
CA GLN A 835 6.27 11.86 -5.82
C GLN A 835 6.37 12.34 -4.37
N HIS A 836 6.80 13.58 -4.12
CA HIS A 836 6.83 14.14 -2.77
C HIS A 836 5.41 14.29 -2.20
N ARG A 837 4.45 14.81 -2.97
CA ARG A 837 3.03 14.89 -2.55
C ARG A 837 2.43 13.53 -2.20
N LEU A 838 2.75 12.49 -2.98
CA LEU A 838 2.29 11.12 -2.70
C LEU A 838 2.93 10.56 -1.41
N GLN A 839 4.22 10.82 -1.17
CA GLN A 839 4.87 10.48 0.10
C GLN A 839 4.26 11.24 1.28
N HIS A 840 3.80 12.48 1.10
CA HIS A 840 3.15 13.30 2.12
C HIS A 840 1.78 12.79 2.56
N LEU A 841 1.17 11.83 1.84
CA LEU A 841 0.02 11.07 2.37
C LEU A 841 0.38 10.37 3.68
N MET A 842 1.52 9.68 3.68
CA MET A 842 1.93 8.78 4.76
C MET A 842 2.98 9.39 5.69
N ALA A 843 3.86 10.28 5.21
CA ALA A 843 4.93 10.88 6.01
C ALA A 843 4.37 11.83 7.10
N LYS A 844 5.01 11.85 8.28
CA LYS A 844 4.68 12.84 9.32
C LYS A 844 5.04 14.26 8.85
N GLY A 845 4.11 15.21 8.97
CA GLY A 845 4.37 16.64 8.79
C GLY A 845 4.96 17.31 10.04
N ASP A 846 5.26 18.61 9.96
CA ASP A 846 5.83 19.42 11.07
C ASP A 846 5.02 19.31 12.38
N GLY A 847 3.70 19.12 12.28
CA GLY A 847 2.80 18.90 13.42
C GLY A 847 2.72 17.45 13.92
N GLY A 848 3.60 16.56 13.46
CA GLY A 848 3.62 15.12 13.79
C GLY A 848 2.57 14.24 13.07
N ARG A 849 1.55 14.85 12.47
CA ARG A 849 0.40 14.16 11.85
C ARG A 849 0.69 13.57 10.47
N ARG A 850 -0.06 12.54 10.09
CA ARG A 850 -0.13 11.98 8.72
C ARG A 850 -1.46 12.33 8.05
N ALA A 851 -1.48 12.56 6.73
CA ALA A 851 -2.75 12.86 6.03
C ALA A 851 -3.73 11.67 6.05
N ILE A 852 -3.20 10.45 5.95
CA ILE A 852 -3.99 9.20 6.00
C ILE A 852 -4.87 9.04 7.24
N HIS A 853 -4.48 9.64 8.37
CA HIS A 853 -5.19 9.53 9.66
C HIS A 853 -6.37 10.50 9.83
N ASP A 854 -6.60 11.42 8.87
CA ASP A 854 -7.65 12.45 8.90
C ASP A 854 -7.72 13.28 10.21
N GLY A 855 -6.59 13.41 10.91
CA GLY A 855 -6.47 14.16 12.17
C GLY A 855 -6.81 13.38 13.45
N ASN A 856 -6.84 12.05 13.42
CA ASN A 856 -7.05 11.22 14.60
C ASN A 856 -5.83 11.25 15.56
N ASP A 857 -5.99 11.87 16.74
CA ASP A 857 -4.91 12.05 17.73
C ASP A 857 -4.32 10.75 18.28
N MET A 858 -5.10 9.66 18.35
CA MET A 858 -4.57 8.35 18.76
C MET A 858 -3.61 7.82 17.69
N LEU A 859 -4.02 7.89 16.42
CA LEU A 859 -3.21 7.44 15.29
C LEU A 859 -2.02 8.37 15.00
N ASP A 860 -2.10 9.67 15.31
CA ASP A 860 -0.98 10.60 15.09
C ASP A 860 0.04 10.61 16.24
N PHE A 861 -0.37 10.39 17.50
CA PHE A 861 0.48 10.69 18.67
C PHE A 861 0.66 9.56 19.69
N ASP A 862 -0.24 8.57 19.78
CA ASP A 862 -0.06 7.48 20.75
C ASP A 862 1.17 6.63 20.38
N PRO A 863 2.13 6.40 21.30
CA PRO A 863 3.35 5.66 21.00
C PRO A 863 3.12 4.20 20.60
N ASN A 864 1.92 3.65 20.84
CA ASN A 864 1.51 2.30 20.46
C ASN A 864 0.67 2.29 19.16
N TRP A 865 0.56 3.41 18.43
CA TRP A 865 -0.20 3.50 17.18
C TRP A 865 0.52 4.30 16.07
N LYS A 866 1.17 5.42 16.40
CA LYS A 866 1.70 6.41 15.43
C LYS A 866 2.70 5.91 14.38
N ASP A 867 3.26 4.74 14.63
CA ASP A 867 4.30 4.09 13.83
C ASP A 867 3.80 2.76 13.20
N TYR A 868 2.51 2.45 13.29
CA TYR A 868 1.87 1.28 12.68
C TYR A 868 0.88 1.74 11.59
N LEU A 869 1.15 1.40 10.33
CA LEU A 869 0.51 2.03 9.19
C LEU A 869 -0.50 1.11 8.49
N TRP A 870 -1.60 1.72 8.04
CA TRP A 870 -2.49 1.16 7.04
C TRP A 870 -2.11 1.68 5.65
N PHE A 871 -2.21 0.80 4.65
CA PHE A 871 -1.88 1.08 3.25
C PHE A 871 -3.16 1.03 2.46
N TYR A 872 -3.75 2.19 2.18
CA TYR A 872 -5.10 2.27 1.65
C TYR A 872 -5.17 2.07 0.12
N GLU A 873 -6.32 1.58 -0.35
CA GLU A 873 -6.65 1.43 -1.77
C GLU A 873 -6.55 2.77 -2.52
N PHE A 874 -7.20 3.80 -1.97
CA PHE A 874 -7.20 5.16 -2.49
C PHE A 874 -7.25 6.22 -1.39
N PHE A 875 -7.07 7.49 -1.76
CA PHE A 875 -6.93 8.60 -0.83
C PHE A 875 -7.82 9.78 -1.22
N ASP A 876 -8.45 10.45 -0.25
CA ASP A 876 -9.34 11.57 -0.52
C ASP A 876 -8.60 12.69 -1.29
N GLY A 877 -9.15 13.11 -2.42
CA GLY A 877 -8.55 14.06 -3.36
C GLY A 877 -8.43 15.50 -2.86
N ASP A 878 -8.97 15.80 -1.68
CA ASP A 878 -8.83 17.10 -0.99
C ASP A 878 -8.18 16.98 0.41
N SER A 879 -8.47 15.95 1.23
CA SER A 879 -7.83 15.79 2.55
C SER A 879 -6.62 14.84 2.59
N GLY A 880 -6.57 13.85 1.71
CA GLY A 880 -5.55 12.79 1.73
C GLY A 880 -5.81 11.65 2.73
N ARG A 881 -6.98 11.61 3.40
CA ARG A 881 -7.33 10.46 4.25
C ARG A 881 -7.36 9.16 3.46
N GLY A 882 -6.97 8.06 4.11
CA GLY A 882 -7.05 6.73 3.55
C GLY A 882 -8.50 6.23 3.41
N LEU A 883 -8.80 5.54 2.31
CA LEU A 883 -10.11 5.04 1.94
C LEU A 883 -10.03 3.69 1.20
N GLY A 884 -11.13 2.93 1.21
CA GLY A 884 -11.19 1.56 0.70
C GLY A 884 -10.39 0.58 1.56
N ALA A 885 -9.94 -0.53 0.97
CA ALA A 885 -9.19 -1.59 1.65
C ALA A 885 -7.97 -1.05 2.41
N SER A 886 -7.75 -1.51 3.66
CA SER A 886 -6.77 -0.92 4.59
C SER A 886 -5.38 -1.55 4.57
N HIS A 887 -5.21 -2.72 3.94
CA HIS A 887 -3.91 -3.36 3.67
C HIS A 887 -3.75 -3.63 2.18
N GLN A 888 -4.10 -2.63 1.38
CA GLN A 888 -3.82 -2.53 -0.05
C GLN A 888 -2.31 -2.32 -0.31
N THR A 889 -1.46 -3.12 0.32
CA THR A 889 -0.08 -3.39 -0.14
C THR A 889 -0.07 -4.27 -1.40
N GLY A 890 -1.02 -4.01 -2.29
CA GLY A 890 -0.96 -4.22 -3.72
C GLY A 890 -0.29 -3.03 -4.40
N TRP A 891 -1.05 -2.15 -5.08
CA TRP A 891 -0.42 -1.00 -5.75
C TRP A 891 0.06 0.09 -4.79
N THR A 892 -0.51 0.24 -3.59
CA THR A 892 0.00 1.26 -2.65
C THR A 892 1.38 0.84 -2.09
N GLY A 893 1.78 -0.43 -2.24
CA GLY A 893 3.16 -0.90 -2.11
C GLY A 893 4.18 -0.22 -3.05
N LEU A 894 3.74 0.43 -4.15
CA LEU A 894 4.58 1.31 -4.97
C LEU A 894 5.21 2.47 -4.19
N MET A 895 4.66 2.82 -3.00
CA MET A 895 5.27 3.78 -2.08
C MET A 895 6.73 3.41 -1.75
N ALA A 896 7.03 2.12 -1.58
CA ALA A 896 8.41 1.64 -1.38
C ALA A 896 9.34 2.05 -2.54
N LYS A 897 8.84 2.04 -3.77
CA LYS A 897 9.61 2.41 -4.96
C LYS A 897 9.78 3.92 -5.10
N MET A 898 8.76 4.72 -4.79
CA MET A 898 8.85 6.19 -4.81
C MET A 898 9.80 6.72 -3.73
N ILE A 899 9.78 6.12 -2.53
CA ILE A 899 10.75 6.43 -1.45
C ILE A 899 12.17 5.99 -1.84
N HIS A 900 12.35 4.88 -2.58
CA HIS A 900 13.67 4.51 -3.11
C HIS A 900 14.18 5.53 -4.15
N ASP A 901 13.30 6.07 -5.00
CA ASP A 901 13.69 7.00 -6.08
C ASP A 901 13.87 8.46 -5.61
N THR A 902 13.16 8.91 -4.57
CA THR A 902 13.14 10.34 -4.15
C THR A 902 13.25 10.59 -2.64
N GLY A 903 13.21 9.56 -1.79
CA GLY A 903 13.14 9.70 -0.32
C GLY A 903 14.30 10.46 0.34
N MET A 904 15.46 10.54 -0.31
CA MET A 904 16.60 11.36 0.14
C MET A 904 16.31 12.88 0.05
N ASN A 905 15.61 13.29 -1.01
CA ASN A 905 15.32 14.70 -1.33
C ASN A 905 13.89 15.11 -0.91
N CYS A 906 13.14 14.19 -0.31
CA CYS A 906 11.76 14.38 0.09
C CYS A 906 11.68 15.40 1.23
N ARG A 907 11.31 16.64 0.85
CA ARG A 907 11.03 17.76 1.77
C ARG A 907 9.92 17.35 2.75
N LEU A 908 9.92 17.91 3.96
CA LEU A 908 8.83 17.70 4.92
C LEU A 908 7.48 18.19 4.35
N PRO A 909 6.35 17.53 4.68
CA PRO A 909 5.01 17.99 4.31
C PRO A 909 4.79 19.46 4.66
N GLN A 910 4.10 20.19 3.77
CA GLN A 910 3.82 21.63 3.88
C GLN A 910 5.03 22.59 3.91
N THR A 911 6.28 22.10 3.79
CA THR A 911 7.46 22.99 3.66
C THR A 911 7.37 23.86 2.39
N PRO A 912 7.65 25.18 2.47
CA PRO A 912 7.58 26.09 1.32
C PRO A 912 8.47 25.69 0.13
N ARG A 913 7.92 25.79 -1.09
CA ARG A 913 8.48 25.17 -2.31
C ARG A 913 9.55 26.02 -3.01
N THR A 914 9.43 27.34 -2.96
CA THR A 914 10.29 28.33 -3.65
C THR A 914 10.60 29.55 -2.76
N PRO A 915 11.65 30.35 -3.04
CA PRO A 915 11.99 31.53 -2.23
C PRO A 915 10.85 32.55 -2.08
N ALA A 916 9.93 32.63 -3.05
CA ALA A 916 8.73 33.46 -2.96
C ALA A 916 7.72 32.90 -1.94
N SER A 917 7.39 31.61 -2.02
CA SER A 917 6.53 30.94 -1.05
C SER A 917 7.15 30.87 0.36
N ALA A 918 8.47 30.70 0.45
CA ALA A 918 9.22 30.73 1.72
C ALA A 918 9.21 32.14 2.32
N ALA A 919 9.35 33.19 1.50
CA ALA A 919 9.23 34.56 1.97
C ALA A 919 7.81 34.92 2.42
N ALA A 920 6.77 34.34 1.81
CA ALA A 920 5.41 34.43 2.33
C ALA A 920 5.31 33.70 3.69
N HIS A 921 5.60 32.40 3.73
CA HIS A 921 5.46 31.55 4.91
C HIS A 921 6.25 32.02 6.13
N TYR A 922 7.51 32.43 5.95
CA TYR A 922 8.41 32.81 7.06
C TYR A 922 8.47 34.33 7.32
N PHE A 923 7.98 35.19 6.42
CA PHE A 923 8.05 36.66 6.60
C PHE A 923 6.71 37.41 6.42
N ASP A 924 5.54 36.74 6.45
CA ASP A 924 4.24 37.43 6.26
C ASP A 924 3.99 38.53 7.32
N ASP A 925 4.48 38.33 8.55
CA ASP A 925 4.39 39.33 9.64
C ASP A 925 5.24 40.60 9.35
N VAL A 926 6.22 40.52 8.42
CA VAL A 926 7.01 41.66 7.93
C VAL A 926 6.32 42.31 6.72
N PHE A 927 5.90 41.50 5.74
CA PHE A 927 5.30 42.01 4.50
C PHE A 927 3.87 42.54 4.67
N SER A 928 3.07 41.98 5.58
CA SER A 928 1.75 42.53 5.94
C SER A 928 1.86 43.92 6.58
N ARG A 929 2.86 44.14 7.45
CA ARG A 929 3.18 45.45 8.02
C ARG A 929 3.65 46.44 6.96
N GLN A 930 4.52 46.01 6.04
CA GLN A 930 4.95 46.86 4.92
C GLN A 930 3.80 47.16 3.93
N ARG A 931 2.88 46.23 3.65
CA ARG A 931 1.67 46.51 2.84
C ARG A 931 0.75 47.51 3.51
N ARG A 932 0.59 47.48 4.84
CA ARG A 932 -0.16 48.52 5.58
C ARG A 932 0.55 49.88 5.62
N ALA A 933 1.87 49.93 5.42
CA ALA A 933 2.63 51.17 5.28
C ALA A 933 2.62 51.74 3.84
N SER A 934 2.60 50.89 2.81
CA SER A 934 2.58 51.31 1.40
C SER A 934 1.17 51.57 0.85
N LEU A 935 0.14 50.89 1.38
CA LEU A 935 -1.27 51.22 1.12
C LEU A 935 -1.72 52.38 2.04
N GLY A 936 -1.35 53.60 1.64
CA GLY A 936 -1.72 54.84 2.33
C GLY A 936 -3.22 54.94 2.62
N ALA A 937 -3.56 55.56 3.76
CA ALA A 937 -4.90 55.49 4.36
C ALA A 937 -6.04 55.93 3.42
N ARG A 938 -6.86 54.97 2.98
CA ARG A 938 -8.21 55.24 2.45
C ARG A 938 -9.10 55.80 3.55
N ARG A 939 -9.22 57.12 3.64
CA ARG A 939 -10.34 57.77 4.35
C ARG A 939 -11.59 57.85 3.46
N PRO A 940 -12.81 58.00 4.04
CA PRO A 940 -14.06 57.81 3.30
C PRO A 940 -14.40 58.92 2.31
N THR A 941 -15.40 58.65 1.48
CA THR A 941 -15.98 59.53 0.47
C THR A 941 -16.53 60.85 1.04
N GLY A 942 -16.21 61.99 0.41
CA GLY A 942 -16.70 63.31 0.84
C GLY A 942 -16.51 64.43 -0.18
N LEU A 943 -17.62 64.84 -0.80
CA LEU A 943 -17.94 66.08 -1.55
C LEU A 943 -16.86 67.13 -1.90
N ALA A 944 -16.76 67.39 -3.21
CA ALA A 944 -16.74 68.71 -3.91
C ALA A 944 -15.97 69.94 -3.34
N ARG A 945 -14.97 70.38 -4.14
CA ARG A 945 -14.54 71.77 -4.44
C ARG A 945 -14.84 72.90 -3.43
N SER A 946 -13.76 73.50 -2.90
CA SER A 946 -13.64 74.96 -2.74
C SER A 946 -12.20 75.42 -3.02
N MET A 947 -11.94 76.73 -3.09
CA MET A 947 -10.69 77.31 -3.63
C MET A 947 -9.86 78.10 -2.61
N THR A 948 -8.63 78.43 -3.05
CA THR A 948 -7.78 79.58 -2.66
C THR A 948 -7.05 79.62 -1.31
N ASN A 949 -5.71 79.54 -1.45
CA ASN A 949 -4.70 80.54 -1.01
C ASN A 949 -3.95 80.44 0.34
N ASN A 950 -2.65 80.70 0.18
CA ASN A 950 -1.69 81.40 1.05
C ASN A 950 -0.93 80.67 2.17
N ARG A 951 0.40 80.50 1.88
CA ARG A 951 1.57 80.78 2.75
C ARG A 951 1.87 79.82 3.92
N SER A 952 3.08 79.76 4.47
CA SER A 952 4.47 79.96 3.94
C SER A 952 5.46 79.73 5.10
N ILE A 953 6.69 79.22 4.83
CA ILE A 953 7.83 79.13 5.79
C ILE A 953 7.56 78.16 6.98
N GLY A 954 8.48 77.37 7.54
CA GLY A 954 9.97 77.38 7.57
C GLY A 954 10.42 77.61 9.03
N SER A 955 11.39 76.92 9.65
CA SER A 955 12.50 76.06 9.19
C SER A 955 12.68 74.87 10.18
N ARG A 956 13.07 73.67 9.76
CA ARG A 956 14.48 73.18 9.67
C ARG A 956 15.33 73.34 10.96
N SER A 957 15.71 72.20 11.57
CA SER A 957 17.09 71.80 11.97
C SER A 957 17.84 72.63 13.06
N ASP A 958 18.70 72.10 13.93
CA ASP A 958 19.24 70.73 14.14
C ASP A 958 20.04 70.63 15.48
N TRP A 959 20.54 69.42 15.81
CA TRP A 959 21.75 69.13 16.64
C TRP A 959 21.91 69.65 18.11
N GLY A 960 22.49 68.79 18.97
CA GLY A 960 23.47 69.20 20.02
C GLY A 960 23.06 69.06 21.51
N PRO A 961 23.90 68.45 22.40
CA PRO A 961 23.54 68.21 23.81
C PRO A 961 24.43 68.92 24.88
N SER A 962 24.02 68.76 26.17
CA SER A 962 24.66 69.23 27.44
C SER A 962 24.47 70.73 27.77
N THR A 963 24.45 71.21 29.05
CA THR A 963 24.74 70.57 30.36
C THR A 963 23.93 71.22 31.52
N ASN A 964 23.81 70.52 32.66
CA ASN A 964 23.57 70.98 34.05
C ASN A 964 23.23 72.47 34.34
N THR A 965 22.17 72.76 35.15
CA THR A 965 22.30 73.09 36.60
C THR A 965 21.00 73.57 37.32
N SER A 966 20.74 73.00 38.52
CA SER A 966 20.28 73.67 39.76
C SER A 966 18.85 74.24 40.00
N ARG A 967 18.40 74.01 41.26
CA ARG A 967 17.53 74.83 42.15
C ARG A 967 16.03 75.13 41.85
N ARG A 968 15.18 74.56 42.72
CA ARG A 968 13.84 75.03 43.20
C ARG A 968 13.99 76.30 44.10
N PRO A 969 12.92 77.04 44.56
CA PRO A 969 11.56 76.56 44.93
C PRO A 969 10.33 77.49 44.68
N SER A 970 9.13 77.06 45.14
CA SER A 970 7.88 77.84 45.43
C SER A 970 7.15 78.52 44.23
N THR A 971 5.85 78.88 44.19
CA THR A 971 4.53 78.61 44.89
C THR A 971 3.43 79.36 44.07
N ALA A 972 2.10 79.16 44.13
CA ALA A 972 1.16 78.09 44.55
C ALA A 972 -0.31 78.52 44.20
N ALA A 973 -1.30 77.61 44.31
CA ALA A 973 -2.75 77.78 43.96
C ALA A 973 -3.04 78.00 42.46
N GLY A 974 -4.22 77.71 41.89
CA GLY A 974 -5.50 77.08 42.31
C GLY A 974 -6.41 76.95 41.05
N THR A 975 -7.65 76.44 40.99
CA THR A 975 -8.64 75.91 41.95
C THR A 975 -9.67 75.05 41.19
N ASP A 976 -10.24 74.00 41.79
CA ASP A 976 -11.50 73.35 41.32
C ASP A 976 -12.74 74.22 41.69
N PRO A 977 -14.00 73.86 41.30
CA PRO A 977 -14.77 72.87 42.10
C PRO A 977 -15.85 72.03 41.35
N GLU A 978 -16.25 70.88 41.97
CA GLU A 978 -17.64 70.33 42.08
C GLU A 978 -18.42 69.94 40.78
N ILE A 979 -19.41 69.02 40.70
CA ILE A 979 -20.10 67.99 41.55
C ILE A 979 -20.79 66.99 40.54
N ALA A 980 -21.40 65.82 40.75
CA ALA A 980 -21.92 64.93 41.83
C ALA A 980 -22.17 63.52 41.18
N ASP A 981 -22.65 62.41 41.77
CA ASP A 981 -22.62 61.71 43.09
C ASP A 981 -23.27 60.30 42.87
N GLY A 982 -23.21 59.33 43.82
CA GLY A 982 -23.98 58.06 43.71
C GLY A 982 -23.53 56.87 44.59
N ASP A 983 -24.23 56.63 45.71
CA ASP A 983 -23.95 55.63 46.78
C ASP A 983 -24.47 54.18 46.46
N ALA A 984 -24.05 53.02 47.04
CA ALA A 984 -23.56 52.54 48.37
C ALA A 984 -24.69 52.13 49.36
N ASP A 985 -24.68 51.03 50.16
CA ASP A 985 -23.79 49.84 50.37
C ASP A 985 -24.65 48.51 50.46
N ASP A 986 -24.59 47.46 51.32
CA ASP A 986 -23.84 47.02 52.55
C ASP A 986 -24.02 45.47 52.80
N ASP A 987 -23.59 44.94 53.97
CA ASP A 987 -23.71 43.56 54.57
C ASP A 987 -22.84 42.39 53.96
N ALA A 988 -21.96 41.59 54.63
CA ALA A 988 -21.67 41.13 56.03
C ALA A 988 -22.22 39.70 56.36
N ASN A 989 -21.61 38.79 57.17
CA ASN A 989 -20.38 38.76 58.00
C ASN A 989 -19.90 37.31 58.41
N ASP A 990 -18.64 37.16 58.91
CA ASP A 990 -18.04 36.13 59.83
C ASP A 990 -18.11 34.58 59.56
N ALA A 991 -17.38 33.67 60.26
CA ALA A 991 -15.92 33.48 60.55
C ALA A 991 -15.61 32.22 61.43
N LYS A 992 -14.31 31.84 61.60
CA LYS A 992 -13.67 30.94 62.65
C LYS A 992 -13.86 29.41 62.49
N ASN A 993 -13.09 28.43 63.06
CA ASN A 993 -11.74 28.22 63.69
C ASN A 993 -11.48 26.67 63.72
N ASP A 994 -10.43 25.99 64.26
CA ASP A 994 -9.22 26.30 65.07
C ASP A 994 -8.01 25.35 64.73
N ALA A 995 -7.24 24.80 65.71
CA ALA A 995 -5.80 24.46 65.53
C ALA A 995 -5.15 23.39 66.48
N THR A 996 -3.89 22.95 66.16
CA THR A 996 -2.84 22.31 67.04
C THR A 996 -3.06 20.89 67.66
N ALA A 997 -2.07 20.06 68.12
CA ALA A 997 -0.61 19.88 67.83
C ALA A 997 0.02 18.59 68.50
N LYS A 998 1.16 18.09 67.95
CA LYS A 998 2.31 17.30 68.51
C LYS A 998 2.12 16.14 69.57
N THR A 999 2.73 14.95 69.36
CA THR A 999 4.04 14.48 69.95
C THR A 999 4.44 12.99 69.68
N ASN A 1000 5.74 12.77 69.49
CA ASN A 1000 6.65 11.57 69.50
C ASN A 1000 6.21 10.15 69.95
N GLY A 1001 6.79 9.10 69.30
CA GLY A 1001 6.95 7.74 69.84
C GLY A 1001 7.64 6.71 68.91
N ASN A 1002 8.78 6.13 69.31
CA ASN A 1002 9.55 5.06 68.60
C ASN A 1002 9.08 3.64 69.00
N ALA A 1003 9.34 2.52 68.29
CA ALA A 1003 9.85 2.22 66.93
C ALA A 1003 9.76 0.68 66.67
N ALA A 1004 9.77 0.22 65.40
CA ALA A 1004 10.43 -1.04 64.94
C ALA A 1004 10.20 -1.40 63.44
N VAL A 1005 11.29 -1.74 62.74
CA VAL A 1005 11.41 -2.77 61.67
C VAL A 1005 10.64 -2.64 60.33
N THR A 1006 11.40 -2.29 59.28
CA THR A 1006 11.29 -2.61 57.82
C THR A 1006 9.99 -2.38 57.02
N GLY A 1007 10.12 -1.67 55.88
CA GLY A 1007 9.27 -1.90 54.70
C GLY A 1007 9.07 -0.68 53.78
N GLN A 1008 9.69 -0.70 52.57
CA GLN A 1008 9.42 0.17 51.41
C GLN A 1008 9.61 1.71 51.63
N GLY A 1009 9.80 2.55 50.60
CA GLY A 1009 9.98 2.29 49.16
C GLY A 1009 10.09 3.60 48.36
N ILE A 1010 9.79 3.50 47.04
CA ILE A 1010 9.61 4.58 46.02
C ILE A 1010 10.82 4.92 45.12
N SER A 1011 10.55 4.84 43.81
CA SER A 1011 11.21 5.46 42.64
C SER A 1011 12.72 5.25 42.42
N ARG A 1012 13.05 4.46 41.40
CA ARG A 1012 14.13 4.75 40.44
C ARG A 1012 13.72 4.36 39.03
N GLN A 1013 13.84 5.29 38.09
CA GLN A 1013 13.95 5.00 36.66
C GLN A 1013 15.32 4.35 36.40
N TRP A 1014 15.41 3.45 35.42
CA TRP A 1014 16.69 2.89 34.98
C TRP A 1014 17.21 3.63 33.76
N SER A 1015 18.44 4.13 33.85
CA SER A 1015 19.23 4.68 32.75
C SER A 1015 20.48 3.82 32.56
N ILE A 1016 20.83 3.52 31.31
CA ILE A 1016 21.89 2.56 30.97
C ILE A 1016 23.22 3.29 30.81
N TYR A 1017 23.84 3.68 31.92
CA TYR A 1017 25.30 3.87 32.03
C TYR A 1017 25.73 3.51 33.46
N LYS A 1018 26.82 2.72 33.58
CA LYS A 1018 27.45 2.37 34.86
C LYS A 1018 28.84 2.99 34.94
N GLU A 1019 29.09 3.75 36.00
CA GLU A 1019 30.43 4.10 36.46
C GLU A 1019 30.61 3.60 37.90
N GLU A 1020 31.83 3.15 38.24
CA GLU A 1020 32.20 2.77 39.61
C GLU A 1020 33.04 3.88 40.29
N PRO A 1021 33.02 3.98 41.64
CA PRO A 1021 33.42 5.21 42.33
C PRO A 1021 34.94 5.37 42.51
N ALA A 1022 35.46 6.55 42.14
CA ALA A 1022 36.85 6.94 42.38
C ALA A 1022 37.14 7.30 43.86
N THR A 1023 38.41 7.23 44.26
CA THR A 1023 38.91 7.69 45.57
C THR A 1023 40.00 8.77 45.43
N ASN A 1024 40.14 9.65 46.42
CA ASN A 1024 40.87 10.93 46.33
C ASN A 1024 42.41 10.81 46.24
N GLY A 1025 43.06 11.61 45.36
CA GLY A 1025 44.48 11.42 44.99
C GLY A 1025 45.46 12.62 44.85
N LYS A 1026 45.02 13.89 44.85
CA LYS A 1026 45.84 15.15 44.80
C LYS A 1026 46.60 15.55 43.50
N ASN A 1027 46.31 16.78 43.04
CA ASN A 1027 47.23 17.84 42.55
C ASN A 1027 48.53 17.49 41.77
N ASN A 1028 48.55 17.72 40.45
CA ASN A 1028 49.15 18.92 39.78
C ASN A 1028 49.56 18.65 38.32
N GLY A 1029 49.48 19.68 37.47
CA GLY A 1029 50.25 19.76 36.21
C GLY A 1029 49.46 19.47 34.93
N VAL A 1030 49.43 20.45 34.03
CA VAL A 1030 48.78 20.38 32.70
C VAL A 1030 49.70 19.72 31.68
N GLU A 1031 49.17 18.80 30.86
CA GLU A 1031 49.52 18.71 29.43
C GLU A 1031 48.39 18.04 28.62
N HIS A 1032 48.35 18.27 27.31
CA HIS A 1032 47.27 17.82 26.42
C HIS A 1032 47.51 16.39 25.90
N HIS A 1033 46.52 15.52 26.02
CA HIS A 1033 46.31 14.38 25.11
C HIS A 1033 44.83 14.29 24.74
N GLY A 1034 44.54 13.78 23.53
CA GLY A 1034 43.18 13.64 23.01
C GLY A 1034 42.53 12.30 23.39
N GLU A 1035 41.22 12.23 23.20
CA GLU A 1035 40.42 11.01 23.40
C GLU A 1035 40.69 10.02 22.26
N GLU A 1036 40.92 8.75 22.60
CA GLU A 1036 41.04 7.67 21.61
C GLU A 1036 39.64 7.29 21.11
N ILE A 1037 39.35 7.61 19.84
CA ILE A 1037 38.17 7.12 19.13
C ILE A 1037 38.36 5.61 18.91
N SER A 1038 37.31 4.80 19.11
CA SER A 1038 37.41 3.35 18.90
C SER A 1038 37.75 3.02 17.44
N GLU A 1039 38.50 1.94 17.20
CA GLU A 1039 38.83 1.54 15.81
C GLU A 1039 37.58 1.27 14.96
N GLN A 1040 36.45 0.90 15.58
CA GLN A 1040 35.17 0.73 14.90
C GLN A 1040 34.55 2.09 14.53
N ASP A 1041 34.52 3.05 15.45
CA ASP A 1041 34.00 4.40 15.18
C ASP A 1041 34.87 5.15 14.17
N GLU A 1042 36.20 4.97 14.22
CA GLU A 1042 37.10 5.52 13.20
C GLU A 1042 36.90 4.84 11.84
N ALA A 1043 36.67 3.52 11.79
CA ALA A 1043 36.35 2.81 10.55
C ALA A 1043 35.00 3.28 9.96
N ILE A 1044 33.97 3.47 10.79
CA ILE A 1044 32.66 3.98 10.38
C ILE A 1044 32.77 5.43 9.88
N ASN A 1045 33.43 6.31 10.62
CA ASN A 1045 33.61 7.71 10.19
C ASN A 1045 34.44 7.81 8.90
N ARG A 1046 35.49 6.98 8.76
CA ARG A 1046 36.31 6.92 7.55
C ARG A 1046 35.51 6.37 6.37
N TYR A 1047 34.67 5.35 6.57
CA TYR A 1047 33.72 4.86 5.56
C TYR A 1047 32.70 5.93 5.16
N VAL A 1048 32.13 6.68 6.10
CA VAL A 1048 31.18 7.77 5.84
C VAL A 1048 31.83 8.92 5.06
N GLN A 1049 33.07 9.31 5.40
CA GLN A 1049 33.81 10.30 4.60
C GLN A 1049 34.13 9.78 3.19
N ASP A 1050 34.46 8.48 3.05
CA ASP A 1050 34.65 7.85 1.73
C ASP A 1050 33.33 7.81 0.93
N GLN A 1051 32.17 7.56 1.56
CA GLN A 1051 30.86 7.68 0.91
C GLN A 1051 30.53 9.13 0.54
N LEU A 1052 30.82 10.12 1.37
CA LEU A 1052 30.61 11.54 1.05
C LEU A 1052 31.53 12.04 -0.08
N ALA A 1053 32.75 11.49 -0.17
CA ALA A 1053 33.67 11.74 -1.28
C ALA A 1053 33.21 11.03 -2.57
N ARG A 1054 32.64 9.81 -2.46
CA ARG A 1054 31.98 9.11 -3.57
C ARG A 1054 30.72 9.84 -4.04
N LEU A 1055 29.90 10.37 -3.13
CA LEU A 1055 28.65 11.06 -3.47
C LEU A 1055 28.87 12.31 -4.32
N LYS A 1056 29.84 13.15 -3.95
CA LYS A 1056 30.27 14.31 -4.78
C LYS A 1056 30.87 13.91 -6.14
N LYS A 1057 31.17 12.63 -6.33
CA LYS A 1057 31.55 12.03 -7.61
C LYS A 1057 30.34 11.40 -8.31
N GLN A 1058 29.43 10.78 -7.56
CA GLN A 1058 28.19 10.16 -8.03
C GLN A 1058 27.15 11.15 -8.52
N GLU A 1059 27.01 12.37 -7.99
CA GLU A 1059 26.14 13.38 -8.65
C GLU A 1059 26.57 13.66 -10.11
N SER A 1060 27.88 13.57 -10.39
CA SER A 1060 28.42 13.67 -11.75
C SER A 1060 28.45 12.33 -12.49
N ASN A 1061 28.61 11.20 -11.78
CA ASN A 1061 28.70 9.87 -12.37
C ASN A 1061 27.32 9.27 -12.65
N GLU A 1062 26.32 9.37 -11.78
CA GLU A 1062 24.96 8.86 -11.99
C GLU A 1062 24.30 9.51 -13.21
N LEU A 1063 24.50 10.81 -13.43
CA LEU A 1063 24.05 11.50 -14.65
C LEU A 1063 24.78 11.01 -15.91
N SER A 1064 25.99 10.43 -15.76
CA SER A 1064 26.78 9.80 -16.83
C SER A 1064 26.57 8.28 -16.94
N GLU A 1065 26.13 7.61 -15.88
CA GLU A 1065 25.93 6.17 -15.76
C GLU A 1065 24.49 5.77 -16.07
N GLU A 1066 23.50 6.65 -15.84
CA GLU A 1066 22.19 6.54 -16.49
C GLU A 1066 22.30 6.76 -18.01
N ILE A 1067 23.38 7.39 -18.48
CA ILE A 1067 23.76 7.44 -19.91
C ILE A 1067 24.61 6.22 -20.31
N SER A 1068 25.50 5.69 -19.46
CA SER A 1068 26.33 4.51 -19.79
C SER A 1068 25.56 3.19 -19.75
N ALA A 1069 24.59 3.02 -18.85
CA ALA A 1069 23.71 1.85 -18.77
C ALA A 1069 22.78 1.68 -19.99
N GLN A 1070 22.78 2.66 -20.91
CA GLN A 1070 22.16 2.54 -22.25
C GLN A 1070 23.16 2.02 -23.30
N ASN A 1071 24.47 2.16 -23.04
CA ASN A 1071 25.60 1.97 -23.96
C ASN A 1071 26.53 0.79 -23.58
N ASP A 1072 26.38 0.18 -22.40
CA ASP A 1072 27.24 -0.91 -21.92
C ASP A 1072 27.30 -2.07 -22.92
N GLY A 1073 28.50 -2.31 -23.45
CA GLY A 1073 28.74 -3.23 -24.57
C GLY A 1073 29.85 -2.80 -25.55
N VAL A 1074 30.79 -1.95 -25.12
CA VAL A 1074 31.97 -1.56 -25.91
C VAL A 1074 33.20 -2.32 -25.38
N ASP A 1075 33.76 -3.17 -26.23
CA ASP A 1075 35.05 -3.83 -26.00
C ASP A 1075 36.20 -2.85 -26.29
N GLU A 1076 37.28 -2.86 -25.51
CA GLU A 1076 38.43 -1.96 -25.74
C GLU A 1076 39.30 -2.47 -26.92
N LYS A 1077 39.05 -1.92 -28.12
CA LYS A 1077 39.89 -1.96 -29.35
C LYS A 1077 39.27 -1.03 -30.41
N GLU A 1078 40.01 -0.23 -31.19
CA GLU A 1078 41.45 -0.13 -31.46
C GLU A 1078 41.99 1.31 -31.35
N VAL A 1079 43.32 1.45 -31.51
CA VAL A 1079 44.06 2.68 -31.85
C VAL A 1079 44.31 2.72 -33.35
#